data_AF-A0A7G7VH70-F1
#
_entry.id   AF-A0A7G7VH70-F1
#
_cell.length_a   1.000
_cell.length_b   1.000
_cell.length_c   1.000
_cell.angle_alpha   90.00
_cell.angle_beta   90.00
_cell.angle_gamma   90.00
#
_symmetry.space_group_name_H-M   'P 1'
#
loop_
_entity.id
_entity.type
_entity.pdbx_description
1 polymer ?
#
loop_
_entity_poly.entity_id
_entity_poly.type
_entity_poly.pdbx_seq_one_letter_code
_entity_poly.pdbx_strand_id
1 'polypeptide(L)'
;MKTSALSEFDLYLFHQGTNYHAQEMLGAHFVEQDGKKGVRFTVWAPNAKAVSVVGEFNDWNVFIHPMNRIDDGEIWEVFVEGIGEGEIYKYAIEPQWGGPRIMKADPYGFYAEKKPLTASRTYDMNHYEWKDEAWQKRKEQESSYERPMLTYEVHAGSWRRTLEGDYLSYRELADQLISYVKDMNYTHIEFMPLCEHPYDGSWGYQATGYFAVTSRYGTPDDFRYLVDTAHQNGIGIIMDWVPGHFCKDEQGLRHFDGKNLYESDNETRAENWEWGTTNFDYGRTEVQSFLISNALFWFEEFHIDGLRIDAVANMLYLNYGRKDGEWQPNKYGDTGNLEAMDFLKKLNETIFKYHPHALMIAEESTSWPLISKPVYMGGMGFNYKWNMGWMNDMLSYVSLDPIYRKWNQDKITFSLMYAFSENFVLPLSHDEVVHGKCSLISKMPGDYWQKFAGLRGFFGYWMAHPGKKLLFMGGEFGHFIEWNFDDSMDWHLVEQYPMHTKMLAYSKALNKFYVDNKALWQVDFDWNGFQWIDCNDSENSIIALVRRAEDRNDFIVCVHNFTPEVRHGYRIGVPTKGTYVEVFNSDEEQYGGSGVLNTGDIVSEDYAFHGREQSVVITVPPLATTFYRLKRQSGAGTPVSEVSETVDAVAKKKAVTSKTSAAAAKKADAAPKKAAPKKRTATKTSAEKDDVKLAAKKTSRTSTAAKKETEEKPAKKTTAKKTTKTTAKESAAAEKPVKKAAPKKSTKAKAAAEASAEEKTAKTAAKSTAKTTKSTAMTATKKKPMRKASSEVEEKPKKTRAAKS
;
A
#
# COMPACT_ATOMS: atom_id res chain seq x y z
N MET A 1 -15.72 22.27 -3.11
CA MET A 1 -16.37 22.13 -1.79
C MET A 1 -17.60 23.01 -1.64
N LYS A 2 -18.63 22.59 -0.88
CA LYS A 2 -19.65 23.52 -0.37
C LYS A 2 -19.28 23.96 1.05
N THR A 3 -19.93 25.01 1.55
CA THR A 3 -19.79 25.44 2.94
C THR A 3 -21.17 25.39 3.61
N SER A 4 -21.30 24.62 4.69
CA SER A 4 -22.50 24.56 5.53
C SER A 4 -22.70 25.86 6.28
N ALA A 5 -23.97 26.23 6.47
CA ALA A 5 -24.42 27.37 7.27
C ALA A 5 -24.48 27.09 8.78
N LEU A 6 -23.81 26.03 9.29
CA LEU A 6 -23.87 25.57 10.68
C LEU A 6 -25.32 25.33 11.15
N SER A 7 -26.13 24.66 10.33
CA SER A 7 -27.54 24.47 10.66
C SER A 7 -27.73 23.47 11.82
N GLU A 8 -28.81 23.62 12.59
CA GLU A 8 -29.21 22.68 13.65
C GLU A 8 -29.22 21.22 13.15
N PHE A 9 -29.54 21.01 11.87
CA PHE A 9 -29.54 19.69 11.23
C PHE A 9 -28.12 19.16 10.96
N ASP A 10 -27.19 20.01 10.50
CA ASP A 10 -25.79 19.61 10.25
C ASP A 10 -25.07 19.25 11.56
N LEU A 11 -25.34 20.02 12.61
CA LEU A 11 -24.86 19.80 13.98
C LEU A 11 -25.47 18.52 14.59
N TYR A 12 -26.79 18.33 14.44
CA TYR A 12 -27.45 17.10 14.86
C TYR A 12 -26.86 15.86 14.15
N LEU A 13 -26.63 15.92 12.84
CA LEU A 13 -25.99 14.82 12.10
C LEU A 13 -24.54 14.60 12.58
N PHE A 14 -23.78 15.65 12.90
CA PHE A 14 -22.41 15.54 13.39
C PHE A 14 -22.36 14.76 14.71
N HIS A 15 -23.21 15.11 15.67
CA HIS A 15 -23.35 14.42 16.96
C HIS A 15 -24.06 13.05 16.89
N GLN A 16 -24.81 12.76 15.82
CA GLN A 16 -25.28 11.39 15.53
C GLN A 16 -24.21 10.52 14.84
N GLY A 17 -23.04 11.09 14.50
CA GLY A 17 -22.01 10.39 13.73
C GLY A 17 -22.39 10.14 12.27
N THR A 18 -23.39 10.84 11.75
CA THR A 18 -23.98 10.63 10.41
C THR A 18 -23.87 11.85 9.51
N ASN A 19 -23.13 12.88 9.93
CA ASN A 19 -22.60 13.89 9.03
C ASN A 19 -21.36 13.29 8.35
N TYR A 20 -21.48 13.09 7.04
CA TYR A 20 -20.43 12.50 6.18
C TYR A 20 -19.71 13.55 5.33
N HIS A 21 -20.00 14.82 5.61
CA HIS A 21 -19.46 16.01 4.95
C HIS A 21 -19.08 17.06 6.01
N ALA A 22 -18.56 16.61 7.16
CA ALA A 22 -18.26 17.47 8.31
C ALA A 22 -17.21 18.56 7.99
N GLN A 23 -16.39 18.36 6.95
CA GLN A 23 -15.48 19.35 6.41
C GLN A 23 -16.15 20.48 5.62
N GLU A 24 -17.44 20.37 5.25
CA GLU A 24 -18.20 21.53 4.75
C GLU A 24 -18.57 22.47 5.93
N MET A 25 -18.50 21.99 7.17
CA MET A 25 -18.93 22.69 8.39
C MET A 25 -17.76 23.19 9.25
N LEU A 26 -16.75 22.34 9.44
CA LEU A 26 -15.56 22.55 10.28
C LEU A 26 -14.31 22.82 9.41
N GLY A 27 -13.34 23.52 9.98
CA GLY A 27 -12.12 23.96 9.29
C GLY A 27 -12.09 25.47 9.06
N ALA A 28 -11.41 25.90 8.00
CA ALA A 28 -11.30 27.30 7.59
C ALA A 28 -11.94 27.52 6.21
N HIS A 29 -13.02 28.29 6.15
CA HIS A 29 -13.82 28.51 4.94
C HIS A 29 -13.85 29.97 4.52
N PHE A 30 -13.57 30.24 3.25
CA PHE A 30 -13.82 31.55 2.64
C PHE A 30 -15.33 31.81 2.51
N VAL A 31 -15.81 32.87 3.16
CA VAL A 31 -17.23 33.23 3.20
C VAL A 31 -17.41 34.76 3.10
N GLU A 32 -18.64 35.18 2.81
CA GLU A 32 -19.07 36.57 2.92
C GLU A 32 -20.13 36.68 4.02
N GLN A 33 -19.83 37.45 5.07
CA GLN A 33 -20.71 37.68 6.21
C GLN A 33 -20.95 39.19 6.36
N ASP A 34 -22.21 39.60 6.49
CA ASP A 34 -22.62 41.02 6.58
C ASP A 34 -22.04 41.93 5.46
N GLY A 35 -21.84 41.36 4.27
CA GLY A 35 -21.25 42.05 3.10
C GLY A 35 -19.72 42.19 3.15
N LYS A 36 -19.06 41.50 4.09
CA LYS A 36 -17.59 41.48 4.27
C LYS A 36 -17.03 40.12 3.91
N LYS A 37 -15.91 40.11 3.18
CA LYS A 37 -15.19 38.88 2.81
C LYS A 37 -14.11 38.56 3.83
N GLY A 38 -13.92 37.27 4.10
CA GLY A 38 -12.95 36.78 5.06
C GLY A 38 -13.05 35.27 5.23
N VAL A 39 -12.53 34.77 6.35
CA VAL A 39 -12.53 33.34 6.67
C VAL A 39 -13.34 33.09 7.93
N ARG A 40 -14.29 32.15 7.87
CA ARG A 40 -14.87 31.50 9.05
C ARG A 40 -13.98 30.35 9.47
N PHE A 41 -13.52 30.38 10.70
CA PHE A 41 -12.85 29.26 11.36
C PHE A 41 -13.84 28.55 12.29
N THR A 42 -13.87 27.22 12.23
CA THR A 42 -14.83 26.38 12.97
C THR A 42 -14.17 25.11 13.49
N VAL A 43 -14.20 24.89 14.81
CA VAL A 43 -13.51 23.74 15.44
C VAL A 43 -14.30 23.12 16.60
N TRP A 44 -14.39 21.80 16.62
CA TRP A 44 -14.97 21.02 17.73
C TRP A 44 -13.95 20.90 18.88
N ALA A 45 -14.28 21.48 20.04
CA ALA A 45 -13.41 21.48 21.22
C ALA A 45 -14.25 21.63 22.53
N PRO A 46 -15.10 20.65 22.86
CA PRO A 46 -16.13 20.78 23.89
C PRO A 46 -15.60 21.01 25.31
N ASN A 47 -14.39 20.55 25.63
CA ASN A 47 -13.77 20.74 26.94
C ASN A 47 -12.82 21.96 27.01
N ALA A 48 -12.66 22.73 25.93
CA ALA A 48 -11.85 23.95 25.97
C ALA A 48 -12.49 25.01 26.88
N LYS A 49 -11.70 25.71 27.69
CA LYS A 49 -12.17 26.88 28.45
C LYS A 49 -12.36 28.11 27.56
N ALA A 50 -11.45 28.27 26.59
CA ALA A 50 -11.49 29.30 25.55
C ALA A 50 -10.69 28.81 24.33
N VAL A 51 -11.07 29.25 23.13
CA VAL A 51 -10.29 29.06 21.90
C VAL A 51 -10.08 30.42 21.23
N SER A 52 -8.93 30.62 20.61
CA SER A 52 -8.64 31.79 19.76
C SER A 52 -7.95 31.35 18.48
N VAL A 53 -8.22 32.01 17.35
CA VAL A 53 -7.47 31.79 16.10
C VAL A 53 -6.25 32.70 16.09
N VAL A 54 -5.07 32.13 15.86
CA VAL A 54 -3.80 32.84 15.89
C VAL A 54 -2.97 32.56 14.65
N GLY A 55 -2.30 33.59 14.13
CA GLY A 55 -1.54 33.53 12.88
C GLY A 55 -0.80 34.83 12.60
N GLU A 56 -0.15 34.93 11.43
CA GLU A 56 0.61 36.14 11.04
C GLU A 56 -0.28 37.39 10.95
N PHE A 57 -1.50 37.24 10.42
CA PHE A 57 -2.54 38.29 10.38
C PHE A 57 -2.93 38.88 11.75
N ASN A 58 -2.45 38.34 12.88
CA ASN A 58 -2.71 38.85 14.21
C ASN A 58 -1.51 38.81 15.18
N ASP A 59 -0.27 38.77 14.68
CA ASP A 59 0.96 38.65 15.49
C ASP A 59 0.92 37.46 16.48
N TRP A 60 0.21 36.39 16.11
CA TRP A 60 -0.08 35.22 16.95
C TRP A 60 -0.79 35.55 18.29
N ASN A 61 -1.49 36.68 18.36
CA ASN A 61 -2.05 37.23 19.59
C ASN A 61 -3.46 36.70 19.91
N VAL A 62 -3.52 35.82 20.90
CA VAL A 62 -4.73 35.14 21.41
C VAL A 62 -5.86 36.07 21.87
N PHE A 63 -5.60 37.36 22.07
CA PHE A 63 -6.58 38.34 22.52
C PHE A 63 -7.29 39.10 21.38
N ILE A 64 -6.84 38.96 20.12
CA ILE A 64 -7.41 39.71 18.99
C ILE A 64 -8.60 38.96 18.36
N HIS A 65 -8.48 37.64 18.15
CA HIS A 65 -9.53 36.81 17.52
C HIS A 65 -9.94 35.62 18.43
N PRO A 66 -10.56 35.89 19.61
CA PRO A 66 -11.20 34.84 20.39
C PRO A 66 -12.42 34.27 19.63
N MET A 67 -12.65 32.97 19.80
CA MET A 67 -13.80 32.28 19.23
C MET A 67 -14.96 32.22 20.23
N ASN A 68 -16.18 32.12 19.72
CA ASN A 68 -17.40 31.92 20.50
C ASN A 68 -17.83 30.45 20.40
N ARG A 69 -18.39 29.87 21.47
CA ARG A 69 -19.16 28.61 21.32
C ARG A 69 -20.47 28.94 20.61
N ILE A 70 -20.89 28.07 19.69
CA ILE A 70 -22.21 28.16 19.03
C ILE A 70 -23.28 27.46 19.89
N ASP A 71 -24.53 27.43 19.42
CA ASP A 71 -25.70 26.97 20.19
C ASP A 71 -25.68 25.48 20.57
N ASP A 72 -24.81 24.65 19.96
CA ASP A 72 -24.57 23.26 20.38
C ASP A 72 -23.82 23.17 21.73
N GLY A 73 -23.09 24.22 22.08
CA GLY A 73 -22.20 24.27 23.22
C GLY A 73 -20.89 23.47 23.07
N GLU A 74 -20.55 22.93 21.91
CA GLU A 74 -19.36 22.08 21.67
C GLU A 74 -18.41 22.63 20.58
N ILE A 75 -18.96 23.23 19.52
CA ILE A 75 -18.19 23.82 18.42
C ILE A 75 -17.91 25.30 18.69
N TRP A 76 -16.73 25.74 18.30
CA TRP A 76 -16.27 27.12 18.38
C TRP A 76 -16.21 27.73 16.98
N GLU A 77 -16.67 28.97 16.84
CA GLU A 77 -16.68 29.75 15.60
C GLU A 77 -16.01 31.13 15.79
N VAL A 78 -15.28 31.60 14.76
CA VAL A 78 -15.09 33.04 14.52
C VAL A 78 -15.00 33.34 13.02
N PHE A 79 -15.61 34.45 12.59
CA PHE A 79 -15.34 35.05 11.28
C PHE A 79 -14.30 36.15 11.40
N VAL A 80 -13.29 36.14 10.53
CA VAL A 80 -12.25 37.17 10.46
C VAL A 80 -12.22 37.80 9.06
N GLU A 81 -12.56 39.08 9.01
CA GLU A 81 -12.56 39.91 7.80
C GLU A 81 -11.15 40.08 7.21
N GLY A 82 -11.05 40.07 5.88
CA GLY A 82 -9.82 40.45 5.15
C GLY A 82 -8.71 39.40 5.08
N ILE A 83 -8.86 38.23 5.72
CA ILE A 83 -7.93 37.10 5.54
C ILE A 83 -7.99 36.58 4.10
N GLY A 84 -6.81 36.38 3.51
CA GLY A 84 -6.63 35.82 2.17
C GLY A 84 -6.25 34.34 2.16
N GLU A 85 -5.93 33.84 0.98
CA GLU A 85 -5.41 32.48 0.76
C GLU A 85 -3.92 32.36 1.10
N GLY A 86 -3.52 31.20 1.63
CA GLY A 86 -2.14 30.89 2.01
C GLY A 86 -1.73 31.38 3.40
N GLU A 87 -2.58 32.14 4.10
CA GLU A 87 -2.39 32.65 5.45
C GLU A 87 -2.19 31.51 6.47
N ILE A 88 -1.19 31.61 7.33
CA ILE A 88 -0.87 30.59 8.34
C ILE A 88 -1.65 30.81 9.63
N TYR A 89 -2.24 29.74 10.16
CA TYR A 89 -3.04 29.80 11.39
C TYR A 89 -2.98 28.53 12.25
N LYS A 90 -3.32 28.69 13.53
CA LYS A 90 -3.55 27.64 14.52
C LYS A 90 -4.70 28.00 15.45
N TYR A 91 -5.25 27.00 16.12
CA TYR A 91 -6.10 27.19 17.29
C TYR A 91 -5.26 27.24 18.57
N ALA A 92 -5.36 28.33 19.32
CA ALA A 92 -4.76 28.48 20.64
C ALA A 92 -5.82 28.15 21.70
N ILE A 93 -5.81 26.91 22.18
CA ILE A 93 -6.83 26.36 23.07
C ILE A 93 -6.41 26.52 24.53
N GLU A 94 -7.17 27.24 25.34
CA GLU A 94 -7.02 27.24 26.80
C GLU A 94 -7.80 26.04 27.38
N PRO A 95 -7.15 25.03 27.99
CA PRO A 95 -7.81 23.82 28.48
C PRO A 95 -8.55 24.05 29.80
N GLN A 96 -9.59 23.25 30.12
CA GLN A 96 -10.54 23.50 31.24
C GLN A 96 -9.90 23.81 32.60
N TRP A 97 -8.80 23.13 32.94
CA TRP A 97 -8.02 23.34 34.17
C TRP A 97 -7.27 24.69 34.27
N GLY A 98 -7.27 25.52 33.22
CA GLY A 98 -6.60 26.83 33.21
C GLY A 98 -5.07 26.76 33.09
N GLY A 99 -4.55 25.68 32.50
CA GLY A 99 -3.12 25.53 32.18
C GLY A 99 -2.66 26.40 30.98
N PRO A 100 -1.42 26.19 30.50
CA PRO A 100 -0.93 26.83 29.27
C PRO A 100 -1.86 26.55 28.07
N ARG A 101 -1.87 27.47 27.10
CA ARG A 101 -2.60 27.27 25.84
C ARG A 101 -1.89 26.22 24.98
N ILE A 102 -2.66 25.27 24.45
CA ILE A 102 -2.19 24.24 23.52
C ILE A 102 -2.33 24.77 22.09
N MET A 103 -1.30 24.61 21.26
CA MET A 103 -1.19 25.23 19.93
C MET A 103 -1.46 24.21 18.81
N LYS A 104 -2.73 24.04 18.45
CA LYS A 104 -3.19 23.01 17.52
C LYS A 104 -3.18 23.45 16.06
N ALA A 105 -2.78 22.54 15.18
CA ALA A 105 -3.17 22.61 13.78
C ALA A 105 -4.67 22.34 13.66
N ASP A 106 -5.28 22.76 12.55
CA ASP A 106 -6.70 22.50 12.28
C ASP A 106 -6.90 21.04 11.87
N PRO A 107 -7.74 20.25 12.58
CA PRO A 107 -8.08 18.88 12.19
C PRO A 107 -8.68 18.79 10.78
N TYR A 108 -9.37 19.84 10.34
CA TYR A 108 -10.05 19.98 9.04
C TYR A 108 -9.33 20.99 8.11
N GLY A 109 -8.08 21.37 8.41
CA GLY A 109 -7.31 22.27 7.54
C GLY A 109 -6.99 21.62 6.20
N PHE A 110 -7.35 22.29 5.08
CA PHE A 110 -7.17 21.75 3.72
C PHE A 110 -5.74 21.88 3.17
N TYR A 111 -4.92 22.72 3.80
CA TYR A 111 -3.51 22.88 3.49
C TYR A 111 -2.71 23.15 4.77
N ALA A 112 -1.39 22.97 4.70
CA ALA A 112 -0.49 23.02 5.85
C ALA A 112 0.86 23.65 5.48
N GLU A 113 1.64 24.02 6.50
CA GLU A 113 3.03 24.39 6.30
C GLU A 113 3.95 23.21 6.03
N LYS A 114 4.95 23.43 5.18
CA LYS A 114 6.01 22.44 4.93
C LYS A 114 6.85 22.22 6.19
N LYS A 115 6.97 20.94 6.57
CA LYS A 115 7.78 20.46 7.71
C LYS A 115 9.15 21.16 7.81
N PRO A 116 9.71 21.37 9.03
CA PRO A 116 9.19 20.98 10.33
C PRO A 116 8.18 21.98 10.91
N LEU A 117 7.68 22.93 10.10
CA LEU A 117 6.60 23.83 10.49
C LEU A 117 5.27 23.06 10.60
N THR A 118 4.28 23.65 11.29
CA THR A 118 3.12 22.90 11.81
C THR A 118 1.82 23.72 11.88
N ALA A 119 1.75 24.93 11.31
CA ALA A 119 0.48 25.63 11.16
C ALA A 119 -0.35 25.05 10.01
N SER A 120 -1.66 25.26 10.07
CA SER A 120 -2.54 25.08 8.91
C SER A 120 -2.45 26.32 8.01
N ARG A 121 -2.80 26.17 6.74
CA ARG A 121 -2.91 27.27 5.77
C ARG A 121 -4.33 27.36 5.24
N THR A 122 -4.82 28.58 5.05
CA THR A 122 -6.07 28.81 4.32
C THR A 122 -5.89 28.43 2.84
N TYR A 123 -6.89 27.78 2.25
CA TYR A 123 -6.88 27.36 0.85
C TYR A 123 -8.32 27.36 0.29
N ASP A 124 -8.55 27.95 -0.89
CA ASP A 124 -9.85 27.89 -1.55
C ASP A 124 -9.91 26.65 -2.44
N MET A 125 -10.55 25.60 -1.92
CA MET A 125 -10.71 24.32 -2.60
C MET A 125 -11.56 24.39 -3.89
N ASN A 126 -12.08 25.56 -4.28
CA ASN A 126 -12.98 25.72 -5.44
C ASN A 126 -12.29 26.21 -6.74
N HIS A 127 -10.95 26.30 -6.78
CA HIS A 127 -10.23 26.87 -7.92
C HIS A 127 -9.86 25.87 -9.05
N TYR A 128 -9.99 24.56 -8.84
CA TYR A 128 -9.56 23.54 -9.83
C TYR A 128 -10.64 23.12 -10.84
N GLU A 129 -10.31 23.18 -12.14
CA GLU A 129 -11.15 22.68 -13.24
C GLU A 129 -10.68 21.30 -13.74
N TRP A 130 -11.37 20.25 -13.30
CA TRP A 130 -11.15 18.85 -13.71
C TRP A 130 -11.46 18.58 -15.19
N LYS A 131 -10.69 17.68 -15.81
CA LYS A 131 -10.85 17.25 -17.23
C LYS A 131 -11.01 15.73 -17.37
N ASP A 132 -11.42 15.07 -16.29
CA ASP A 132 -11.50 13.61 -16.18
C ASP A 132 -12.89 13.01 -16.45
N GLU A 133 -13.84 13.78 -16.99
CA GLU A 133 -15.21 13.30 -17.31
C GLU A 133 -15.23 11.95 -18.06
N ALA A 134 -14.27 11.73 -18.97
CA ALA A 134 -14.17 10.50 -19.75
C ALA A 134 -13.71 9.29 -18.91
N TRP A 135 -12.93 9.51 -17.86
CA TRP A 135 -12.54 8.50 -16.87
C TRP A 135 -13.73 8.13 -15.98
N GLN A 136 -14.40 9.14 -15.41
CA GLN A 136 -15.56 8.92 -14.53
C GLN A 136 -16.68 8.13 -15.25
N LYS A 137 -17.02 8.51 -16.48
CA LYS A 137 -18.00 7.80 -17.33
C LYS A 137 -17.56 6.38 -17.72
N ARG A 138 -16.26 6.08 -17.74
CA ARG A 138 -15.74 4.72 -17.96
C ARG A 138 -15.86 3.87 -16.70
N LYS A 139 -15.52 4.45 -15.54
CA LYS A 139 -15.62 3.84 -14.22
C LYS A 139 -17.06 3.43 -13.88
N GLU A 140 -18.05 4.24 -14.27
CA GLU A 140 -19.49 3.90 -14.19
C GLU A 140 -19.89 2.63 -14.99
N GLN A 141 -19.16 2.31 -16.07
CA GLN A 141 -19.52 1.26 -17.03
C GLN A 141 -18.71 -0.03 -16.86
N GLU A 142 -17.56 0.02 -16.17
CA GLU A 142 -16.63 -1.10 -16.03
C GLU A 142 -16.52 -1.63 -14.59
N SER A 143 -16.76 -2.92 -14.41
CA SER A 143 -16.57 -3.62 -13.12
C SER A 143 -15.07 -3.84 -12.84
N SER A 144 -14.55 -3.30 -11.73
CA SER A 144 -13.15 -3.50 -11.30
C SER A 144 -12.78 -4.97 -11.07
N TYR A 145 -13.76 -5.81 -10.73
CA TYR A 145 -13.57 -7.26 -10.62
C TYR A 145 -13.21 -7.90 -11.97
N GLU A 146 -13.82 -7.43 -13.05
CA GLU A 146 -13.71 -7.97 -14.42
C GLU A 146 -12.73 -7.18 -15.31
N ARG A 147 -11.83 -6.40 -14.68
CA ARG A 147 -10.80 -5.60 -15.36
C ARG A 147 -9.40 -5.99 -14.85
N PRO A 148 -8.35 -5.72 -15.64
CA PRO A 148 -6.99 -5.81 -15.13
C PRO A 148 -6.80 -4.76 -14.02
N MET A 149 -6.36 -5.19 -12.86
CA MET A 149 -5.87 -4.31 -11.80
C MET A 149 -4.44 -4.75 -11.49
N LEU A 150 -3.53 -4.00 -12.09
CA LEU A 150 -2.10 -4.09 -11.96
C LEU A 150 -1.60 -2.73 -11.50
N THR A 151 -1.19 -2.69 -10.24
CA THR A 151 -0.92 -1.50 -9.44
C THR A 151 0.57 -1.32 -9.23
N TYR A 152 1.05 -0.09 -9.40
CA TYR A 152 2.41 0.33 -9.06
C TYR A 152 2.36 1.08 -7.72
N GLU A 153 2.95 0.53 -6.67
CA GLU A 153 2.97 1.14 -5.34
C GLU A 153 4.17 2.11 -5.23
N VAL A 154 3.92 3.33 -4.73
CA VAL A 154 4.85 4.47 -4.85
C VAL A 154 4.92 5.28 -3.56
N HIS A 155 6.14 5.49 -3.05
CA HIS A 155 6.43 6.58 -2.11
C HIS A 155 6.89 7.82 -2.89
N ALA A 156 6.04 8.86 -2.93
CA ALA A 156 6.25 10.06 -3.74
C ALA A 156 7.60 10.76 -3.46
N GLY A 157 8.08 10.75 -2.21
CA GLY A 157 9.33 11.41 -1.80
C GLY A 157 10.64 10.65 -2.07
N SER A 158 10.58 9.42 -2.59
CA SER A 158 11.77 8.60 -2.90
C SER A 158 11.70 7.83 -4.23
N TRP A 159 10.56 7.82 -4.93
CA TRP A 159 10.48 7.29 -6.30
C TRP A 159 11.56 7.89 -7.20
N ARG A 160 11.70 9.22 -7.15
CA ARG A 160 12.77 10.00 -7.76
C ARG A 160 12.94 11.32 -7.01
N ARG A 161 14.18 11.80 -6.96
CA ARG A 161 14.54 13.13 -6.43
C ARG A 161 15.24 13.96 -7.52
N THR A 162 15.41 15.26 -7.31
CA THR A 162 16.18 16.14 -8.21
C THR A 162 17.68 15.78 -8.19
N LEU A 163 18.49 16.39 -9.07
CA LEU A 163 19.96 16.21 -9.04
C LEU A 163 20.59 16.80 -7.77
N GLU A 164 19.88 17.75 -7.16
CA GLU A 164 20.20 18.45 -5.92
C GLU A 164 19.79 17.65 -4.67
N GLY A 165 18.95 16.62 -4.82
CA GLY A 165 18.46 15.76 -3.74
C GLY A 165 17.10 16.16 -3.15
N ASP A 166 16.42 17.15 -3.75
CA ASP A 166 15.07 17.59 -3.35
C ASP A 166 13.98 16.63 -3.85
N TYR A 167 12.79 16.70 -3.24
CA TYR A 167 11.62 16.00 -3.75
C TYR A 167 11.14 16.59 -5.09
N LEU A 168 10.62 15.74 -5.97
CA LEU A 168 9.79 16.20 -7.08
C LEU A 168 8.47 16.79 -6.55
N SER A 169 7.98 17.84 -7.22
CA SER A 169 6.62 18.34 -7.01
C SER A 169 5.56 17.41 -7.59
N TYR A 170 4.30 17.55 -7.17
CA TYR A 170 3.17 16.82 -7.77
C TYR A 170 3.06 17.09 -9.29
N ARG A 171 3.48 18.27 -9.78
CA ARG A 171 3.50 18.57 -11.23
C ARG A 171 4.63 17.84 -11.97
N GLU A 172 5.79 17.69 -11.36
CA GLU A 172 6.90 16.90 -11.92
C GLU A 172 6.63 15.40 -11.84
N LEU A 173 5.91 14.94 -10.82
CA LEU A 173 5.36 13.58 -10.75
C LEU A 173 4.27 13.37 -11.81
N ALA A 174 3.38 14.34 -12.03
CA ALA A 174 2.34 14.27 -13.07
C ALA A 174 2.95 14.08 -14.48
N ASP A 175 4.08 14.73 -14.78
CA ASP A 175 4.83 14.52 -16.02
C ASP A 175 5.60 13.18 -16.01
N GLN A 176 6.47 12.97 -15.02
CA GLN A 176 7.44 11.86 -15.06
C GLN A 176 6.85 10.51 -14.65
N LEU A 177 6.06 10.45 -13.57
CA LEU A 177 5.52 9.20 -13.03
C LEU A 177 4.37 8.68 -13.90
N ILE A 178 3.42 9.53 -14.29
CA ILE A 178 2.27 9.09 -15.11
C ILE A 178 2.74 8.59 -16.48
N SER A 179 3.71 9.28 -17.10
CA SER A 179 4.34 8.85 -18.35
C SER A 179 5.04 7.49 -18.19
N TYR A 180 5.80 7.28 -17.11
CA TYR A 180 6.48 6.02 -16.81
C TYR A 180 5.49 4.87 -16.56
N VAL A 181 4.49 5.07 -15.70
CA VAL A 181 3.45 4.09 -15.33
C VAL A 181 2.66 3.65 -16.57
N LYS A 182 2.33 4.60 -17.47
CA LYS A 182 1.68 4.34 -18.75
C LYS A 182 2.55 3.52 -19.70
N ASP A 183 3.81 3.92 -19.88
CA ASP A 183 4.76 3.19 -20.74
C ASP A 183 5.02 1.77 -20.22
N MET A 184 5.03 1.60 -18.90
CA MET A 184 5.14 0.30 -18.22
C MET A 184 3.85 -0.52 -18.18
N ASN A 185 2.75 -0.05 -18.80
CA ASN A 185 1.46 -0.74 -18.89
C ASN A 185 0.83 -1.09 -17.52
N TYR A 186 1.10 -0.30 -16.49
CA TYR A 186 0.34 -0.35 -15.25
C TYR A 186 -1.05 0.28 -15.44
N THR A 187 -2.00 -0.10 -14.58
CA THR A 187 -3.40 0.34 -14.65
C THR A 187 -3.78 1.28 -13.51
N HIS A 188 -3.08 1.20 -12.37
CA HIS A 188 -3.31 1.99 -11.18
C HIS A 188 -1.97 2.38 -10.54
N ILE A 189 -1.96 3.50 -9.83
CA ILE A 189 -0.90 3.87 -8.88
C ILE A 189 -1.49 3.77 -7.47
N GLU A 190 -0.75 3.18 -6.53
CA GLU A 190 -1.10 3.18 -5.09
C GLU A 190 -0.06 4.02 -4.36
N PHE A 191 -0.46 5.21 -3.92
CA PHE A 191 0.42 6.11 -3.18
C PHE A 191 0.40 5.77 -1.69
N MET A 192 1.60 5.59 -1.12
CA MET A 192 1.80 5.62 0.34
C MET A 192 1.29 6.96 0.91
N PRO A 193 0.87 7.03 2.20
CA PRO A 193 -0.09 8.03 2.64
C PRO A 193 0.30 9.49 2.35
N LEU A 194 -0.59 10.21 1.66
CA LEU A 194 -0.39 11.61 1.29
C LEU A 194 -1.03 12.61 2.26
N CYS A 195 -1.69 12.16 3.33
CA CYS A 195 -2.10 13.03 4.44
C CYS A 195 -0.88 13.74 5.05
N GLU A 196 -1.04 14.97 5.55
CA GLU A 196 0.09 15.73 6.09
C GLU A 196 0.62 15.11 7.39
N HIS A 197 1.92 14.85 7.44
CA HIS A 197 2.62 14.07 8.48
C HIS A 197 3.95 14.73 8.86
N PRO A 198 4.40 14.68 10.14
CA PRO A 198 5.54 15.46 10.61
C PRO A 198 6.89 14.85 10.23
N TYR A 199 6.98 13.52 10.04
CA TYR A 199 8.24 12.79 9.92
C TYR A 199 8.26 11.80 8.75
N ASP A 200 9.27 11.91 7.87
CA ASP A 200 9.37 11.11 6.64
C ASP A 200 9.67 9.63 6.89
N GLY A 201 10.36 9.29 7.97
CA GLY A 201 10.61 7.91 8.35
C GLY A 201 9.39 7.18 8.93
N SER A 202 8.21 7.83 8.92
CA SER A 202 6.91 7.16 9.06
C SER A 202 6.31 6.73 7.72
N TRP A 203 6.91 7.14 6.60
CA TRP A 203 6.46 6.94 5.21
C TRP A 203 5.04 7.44 4.90
N GLY A 204 4.48 8.28 5.78
CA GLY A 204 3.10 8.78 5.74
C GLY A 204 2.18 8.17 6.81
N TYR A 205 2.53 7.01 7.39
CA TYR A 205 1.67 6.27 8.32
C TYR A 205 1.48 6.93 9.70
N GLN A 206 2.07 8.09 9.97
CA GLN A 206 1.86 8.85 11.21
C GLN A 206 1.32 10.25 10.89
N ALA A 207 0.06 10.31 10.44
CA ALA A 207 -0.59 11.53 10.01
C ALA A 207 -0.94 12.51 11.16
N THR A 208 -0.89 13.81 10.83
CA THR A 208 -1.31 14.94 11.65
C THR A 208 -2.47 15.72 11.04
N GLY A 209 -2.42 16.00 9.73
CA GLY A 209 -3.43 16.75 9.00
C GLY A 209 -4.18 15.84 8.04
N TYR A 210 -5.32 15.30 8.48
CA TYR A 210 -6.08 14.30 7.73
C TYR A 210 -6.74 14.89 6.47
N PHE A 211 -7.17 16.14 6.52
CA PHE A 211 -7.78 16.86 5.39
C PHE A 211 -6.78 17.69 4.57
N ALA A 212 -5.47 17.63 4.90
CA ALA A 212 -4.42 18.27 4.12
C ALA A 212 -3.63 17.22 3.32
N VAL A 213 -3.50 17.42 2.01
CA VAL A 213 -2.49 16.71 1.23
C VAL A 213 -1.11 17.30 1.52
N THR A 214 -0.08 16.45 1.67
CA THR A 214 1.22 16.87 2.20
C THR A 214 1.88 17.95 1.35
N SER A 215 2.19 19.07 2.00
CA SER A 215 2.84 20.26 1.45
C SER A 215 4.28 20.04 0.99
N ARG A 216 4.84 18.84 1.24
CA ARG A 216 6.15 18.40 0.74
C ARG A 216 6.32 18.64 -0.77
N TYR A 217 5.29 18.35 -1.55
CA TYR A 217 5.36 18.23 -3.01
C TYR A 217 4.54 19.31 -3.77
N GLY A 218 3.86 20.24 -3.09
CA GLY A 218 3.08 21.30 -3.73
C GLY A 218 1.79 21.64 -3.00
N THR A 219 0.88 22.33 -3.70
CA THR A 219 -0.47 22.68 -3.19
C THR A 219 -1.49 21.55 -3.41
N PRO A 220 -2.68 21.61 -2.80
CA PRO A 220 -3.83 20.77 -3.17
C PRO A 220 -4.08 20.70 -4.68
N ASP A 221 -4.06 21.82 -5.39
CA ASP A 221 -4.33 21.85 -6.84
C ASP A 221 -3.19 21.28 -7.69
N ASP A 222 -1.96 21.25 -7.15
CA ASP A 222 -0.85 20.51 -7.79
C ASP A 222 -1.09 18.99 -7.69
N PHE A 223 -1.69 18.48 -6.60
CA PHE A 223 -2.07 17.08 -6.49
C PHE A 223 -3.32 16.74 -7.32
N ARG A 224 -4.34 17.61 -7.36
CA ARG A 224 -5.49 17.45 -8.29
C ARG A 224 -5.01 17.35 -9.74
N TYR A 225 -4.05 18.19 -10.14
CA TYR A 225 -3.41 18.12 -11.45
C TYR A 225 -2.73 16.78 -11.73
N LEU A 226 -2.11 16.14 -10.72
CA LEU A 226 -1.55 14.78 -10.86
C LEU A 226 -2.64 13.75 -11.12
N VAL A 227 -3.71 13.76 -10.31
CA VAL A 227 -4.84 12.80 -10.43
C VAL A 227 -5.57 12.97 -11.77
N ASP A 228 -5.87 14.21 -12.17
CA ASP A 228 -6.49 14.55 -13.46
C ASP A 228 -5.61 14.09 -14.63
N THR A 229 -4.29 14.28 -14.53
CA THR A 229 -3.33 13.78 -15.52
C THR A 229 -3.30 12.24 -15.58
N ALA A 230 -3.44 11.54 -14.45
CA ALA A 230 -3.54 10.08 -14.42
C ALA A 230 -4.82 9.59 -15.11
N HIS A 231 -5.98 10.18 -14.76
CA HIS A 231 -7.28 9.84 -15.31
C HIS A 231 -7.35 10.07 -16.84
N GLN A 232 -6.84 11.21 -17.33
CA GLN A 232 -6.72 11.50 -18.77
C GLN A 232 -5.78 10.52 -19.50
N ASN A 233 -4.84 9.90 -18.79
CA ASN A 233 -3.98 8.85 -19.32
C ASN A 233 -4.53 7.42 -19.15
N GLY A 234 -5.69 7.27 -18.49
CA GLY A 234 -6.37 5.99 -18.27
C GLY A 234 -5.82 5.17 -17.09
N ILE A 235 -5.13 5.83 -16.16
CA ILE A 235 -4.56 5.25 -14.93
C ILE A 235 -5.40 5.69 -13.74
N GLY A 236 -5.79 4.74 -12.88
CA GLY A 236 -6.51 5.05 -11.65
C GLY A 236 -5.59 5.35 -10.46
N ILE A 237 -6.08 6.12 -9.49
CA ILE A 237 -5.32 6.49 -8.28
C ILE A 237 -5.93 5.84 -7.04
N ILE A 238 -5.13 5.05 -6.34
CA ILE A 238 -5.39 4.53 -5.00
C ILE A 238 -4.46 5.28 -4.02
N MET A 239 -4.94 5.54 -2.80
CA MET A 239 -4.13 6.12 -1.74
C MET A 239 -4.22 5.27 -0.46
N ASP A 240 -3.10 5.08 0.22
CA ASP A 240 -3.07 4.55 1.57
C ASP A 240 -3.67 5.55 2.56
N TRP A 241 -4.62 5.08 3.37
CA TRP A 241 -5.32 5.88 4.35
C TRP A 241 -5.27 5.24 5.73
N VAL A 242 -5.12 6.09 6.75
CA VAL A 242 -4.64 5.69 8.08
C VAL A 242 -5.67 6.03 9.17
N PRO A 243 -6.86 5.40 9.16
CA PRO A 243 -7.85 5.52 10.23
C PRO A 243 -7.52 4.67 11.45
N GLY A 244 -6.49 3.82 11.38
CA GLY A 244 -6.15 2.87 12.44
C GLY A 244 -5.56 3.54 13.69
N HIS A 245 -4.76 4.57 13.50
CA HIS A 245 -4.11 5.36 14.56
C HIS A 245 -3.60 6.72 14.02
N PHE A 246 -3.21 7.60 14.93
CA PHE A 246 -2.56 8.89 14.67
C PHE A 246 -1.35 9.10 15.60
N CYS A 247 -0.53 10.10 15.32
CA CYS A 247 0.69 10.40 16.09
C CYS A 247 0.40 11.04 17.47
N LYS A 248 1.43 11.24 18.31
CA LYS A 248 1.29 11.89 19.64
C LYS A 248 1.72 13.36 19.69
N ASP A 249 2.18 13.89 18.58
CA ASP A 249 2.66 15.26 18.40
C ASP A 249 1.66 16.32 18.90
N GLU A 250 2.17 17.34 19.58
CA GLU A 250 1.34 18.33 20.28
C GLU A 250 0.41 19.12 19.33
N GLN A 251 0.84 19.39 18.10
CA GLN A 251 0.00 20.06 17.09
C GLN A 251 -1.19 19.23 16.62
N GLY A 252 -1.13 17.90 16.75
CA GLY A 252 -2.10 16.96 16.18
C GLY A 252 -3.31 16.68 17.08
N LEU A 253 -4.03 15.59 16.79
CA LEU A 253 -5.32 15.26 17.41
C LEU A 253 -5.23 14.83 18.88
N ARG A 254 -4.03 14.53 19.41
CA ARG A 254 -3.85 14.00 20.77
C ARG A 254 -4.20 15.03 21.84
N HIS A 255 -5.00 14.62 22.83
CA HIS A 255 -5.48 15.45 23.93
C HIS A 255 -6.02 16.82 23.48
N PHE A 256 -6.82 16.82 22.41
CA PHE A 256 -7.00 17.98 21.53
C PHE A 256 -7.40 19.27 22.27
N ASP A 257 -8.41 19.18 23.14
CA ASP A 257 -8.94 20.30 23.93
C ASP A 257 -8.46 20.32 25.40
N GLY A 258 -7.45 19.51 25.71
CA GLY A 258 -6.97 19.24 27.07
C GLY A 258 -7.55 17.98 27.73
N LYS A 259 -8.41 17.22 27.03
CA LYS A 259 -8.84 15.86 27.40
C LYS A 259 -8.75 14.90 26.20
N ASN A 260 -9.01 13.62 26.45
CA ASN A 260 -9.19 12.61 25.41
C ASN A 260 -10.42 12.97 24.56
N LEU A 261 -10.21 13.24 23.27
CA LEU A 261 -11.24 13.76 22.36
C LEU A 261 -11.39 12.91 21.09
N TYR A 262 -10.27 12.67 20.39
CA TYR A 262 -10.23 11.77 19.22
C TYR A 262 -9.83 10.35 19.63
N GLU A 263 -9.15 10.22 20.76
CA GLU A 263 -8.76 8.99 21.43
C GLU A 263 -9.73 8.58 22.55
N SER A 264 -9.75 7.29 22.89
CA SER A 264 -10.66 6.76 23.90
C SER A 264 -10.29 7.19 25.32
N ASP A 265 -11.27 7.45 26.19
CA ASP A 265 -11.06 7.66 27.64
C ASP A 265 -10.48 6.41 28.35
N ASN A 266 -10.60 5.23 27.73
CA ASN A 266 -9.86 4.04 28.18
C ASN A 266 -8.46 4.05 27.57
N GLU A 267 -7.44 4.34 28.40
CA GLU A 267 -6.02 4.30 28.03
C GLU A 267 -5.63 2.99 27.32
N THR A 268 -6.12 1.84 27.81
CA THR A 268 -5.85 0.52 27.19
C THR A 268 -6.56 0.32 25.84
N ARG A 269 -7.38 1.26 25.37
CA ARG A 269 -7.88 1.30 23.99
C ARG A 269 -7.16 2.36 23.17
N ALA A 270 -6.92 3.55 23.76
CA ALA A 270 -6.24 4.66 23.11
C ALA A 270 -4.77 4.39 22.78
N GLU A 271 -4.03 3.66 23.61
CA GLU A 271 -2.57 3.51 23.44
C GLU A 271 -2.17 2.37 22.50
N ASN A 272 -1.32 2.66 21.51
CA ASN A 272 -0.47 1.65 20.87
C ASN A 272 0.98 1.84 21.35
N TRP A 273 1.39 1.01 22.32
CA TRP A 273 2.69 1.13 22.98
C TRP A 273 3.88 0.65 22.14
N GLU A 274 3.67 -0.30 21.22
CA GLU A 274 4.75 -0.83 20.38
C GLU A 274 5.12 0.16 19.25
N TRP A 275 4.15 0.88 18.71
CA TRP A 275 4.36 1.91 17.67
C TRP A 275 4.54 3.32 18.24
N GLY A 276 4.20 3.53 19.52
CA GLY A 276 4.20 4.83 20.18
C GLY A 276 3.03 5.74 19.79
N THR A 277 2.05 5.25 19.03
CA THR A 277 0.93 6.02 18.45
C THR A 277 -0.34 5.96 19.30
N THR A 278 -1.42 6.60 18.82
CA THR A 278 -2.73 6.68 19.49
C THR A 278 -3.84 6.16 18.57
N ASN A 279 -4.67 5.24 19.03
CA ASN A 279 -5.85 4.74 18.31
C ASN A 279 -7.04 5.71 18.46
N PHE A 280 -7.89 5.79 17.43
CA PHE A 280 -9.14 6.55 17.47
C PHE A 280 -10.22 5.89 18.36
N ASP A 281 -11.09 6.72 18.96
CA ASP A 281 -12.30 6.26 19.64
C ASP A 281 -13.43 5.99 18.64
N TYR A 282 -13.39 4.83 17.98
CA TYR A 282 -14.44 4.41 17.03
C TYR A 282 -15.85 4.35 17.64
N GLY A 283 -15.98 4.36 18.99
CA GLY A 283 -17.26 4.43 19.68
C GLY A 283 -17.86 5.85 19.73
N ARG A 284 -17.06 6.90 19.47
CA ARG A 284 -17.47 8.30 19.56
C ARG A 284 -18.02 8.80 18.22
N THR A 285 -19.21 9.37 18.25
CA THR A 285 -20.00 9.76 17.08
C THR A 285 -19.29 10.80 16.21
N GLU A 286 -18.73 11.83 16.84
CA GLU A 286 -18.01 12.93 16.18
C GLU A 286 -16.71 12.44 15.51
N VAL A 287 -16.08 11.40 16.07
CA VAL A 287 -14.90 10.73 15.50
C VAL A 287 -15.28 9.87 14.30
N GLN A 288 -16.45 9.23 14.31
CA GLN A 288 -17.01 8.58 13.12
C GLN A 288 -17.34 9.60 12.02
N SER A 289 -17.93 10.76 12.38
CA SER A 289 -18.15 11.87 11.44
C SER A 289 -16.83 12.32 10.82
N PHE A 290 -15.80 12.60 11.64
CA PHE A 290 -14.46 12.99 11.18
C PHE A 290 -13.86 11.97 10.19
N LEU A 291 -13.78 10.69 10.56
CA LEU A 291 -13.13 9.67 9.72
C LEU A 291 -13.91 9.36 8.44
N ILE A 292 -15.24 9.25 8.48
CA ILE A 292 -16.03 8.96 7.27
C ILE A 292 -16.03 10.18 6.32
N SER A 293 -16.14 11.39 6.87
CA SER A 293 -15.99 12.64 6.11
C SER A 293 -14.61 12.75 5.48
N ASN A 294 -13.55 12.32 6.18
CA ASN A 294 -12.21 12.34 5.62
C ASN A 294 -12.03 11.36 4.45
N ALA A 295 -12.56 10.14 4.56
CA ALA A 295 -12.53 9.19 3.45
C ALA A 295 -13.26 9.75 2.21
N LEU A 296 -14.47 10.31 2.36
CA LEU A 296 -15.23 10.93 1.27
C LEU A 296 -14.53 12.16 0.69
N PHE A 297 -13.92 13.01 1.53
CA PHE A 297 -13.16 14.18 1.07
C PHE A 297 -12.08 13.82 0.04
N TRP A 298 -11.38 12.70 0.19
CA TRP A 298 -10.41 12.23 -0.82
C TRP A 298 -11.08 11.80 -2.14
N PHE A 299 -12.24 11.12 -2.08
CA PHE A 299 -13.01 10.73 -3.26
C PHE A 299 -13.67 11.93 -3.98
N GLU A 300 -14.13 12.94 -3.24
CA GLU A 300 -14.92 14.06 -3.77
C GLU A 300 -14.07 15.28 -4.16
N GLU A 301 -13.11 15.70 -3.34
CA GLU A 301 -12.29 16.91 -3.61
C GLU A 301 -10.98 16.59 -4.33
N PHE A 302 -10.53 15.33 -4.32
CA PHE A 302 -9.33 14.85 -5.03
C PHE A 302 -9.59 13.74 -6.06
N HIS A 303 -10.84 13.34 -6.28
CA HIS A 303 -11.30 12.40 -7.32
C HIS A 303 -10.69 10.97 -7.29
N ILE A 304 -9.91 10.60 -6.28
CA ILE A 304 -9.19 9.31 -6.27
C ILE A 304 -10.15 8.11 -6.42
N ASP A 305 -9.68 7.01 -6.99
CA ASP A 305 -10.51 5.84 -7.26
C ASP A 305 -10.58 4.86 -6.08
N GLY A 306 -9.67 4.94 -5.12
CA GLY A 306 -9.66 4.00 -4.01
C GLY A 306 -8.82 4.36 -2.79
N LEU A 307 -9.14 3.69 -1.68
CA LEU A 307 -8.39 3.72 -0.43
C LEU A 307 -7.91 2.31 -0.06
N ARG A 308 -6.63 2.21 0.32
CA ARG A 308 -6.05 1.03 0.98
C ARG A 308 -5.87 1.34 2.47
N ILE A 309 -6.41 0.49 3.34
CA ILE A 309 -6.26 0.62 4.80
C ILE A 309 -5.19 -0.37 5.27
N ASP A 310 -4.15 0.18 5.90
CA ASP A 310 -3.09 -0.57 6.56
C ASP A 310 -3.56 -1.19 7.89
N ALA A 311 -2.97 -2.33 8.27
CA ALA A 311 -3.08 -2.93 9.59
C ALA A 311 -4.51 -2.97 10.16
N VAL A 312 -5.51 -3.39 9.36
CA VAL A 312 -6.91 -3.52 9.81
C VAL A 312 -7.03 -4.44 11.03
N ALA A 313 -6.06 -5.35 11.24
CA ALA A 313 -5.92 -6.14 12.44
C ALA A 313 -5.74 -5.31 13.74
N ASN A 314 -5.02 -4.18 13.71
CA ASN A 314 -4.92 -3.24 14.85
C ASN A 314 -6.27 -2.60 15.19
N MET A 315 -7.13 -2.40 14.17
CA MET A 315 -8.49 -1.91 14.39
C MET A 315 -9.39 -3.02 14.99
N LEU A 316 -9.36 -4.22 14.41
CA LEU A 316 -10.27 -5.32 14.73
C LEU A 316 -10.01 -6.01 16.08
N TYR A 317 -8.78 -5.99 16.61
CA TYR A 317 -8.40 -6.78 17.79
C TYR A 317 -8.01 -5.93 18.99
N LEU A 318 -8.76 -6.06 20.09
CA LEU A 318 -8.46 -5.41 21.39
C LEU A 318 -7.13 -5.88 22.01
N ASN A 319 -6.59 -7.02 21.56
CA ASN A 319 -5.34 -7.63 22.01
C ASN A 319 -4.19 -7.51 21.00
N TYR A 320 -4.33 -6.71 19.94
CA TYR A 320 -3.24 -6.49 18.97
C TYR A 320 -2.03 -5.83 19.66
N GLY A 321 -0.81 -6.34 19.39
CA GLY A 321 0.44 -5.82 19.98
C GLY A 321 0.55 -5.90 21.51
N ARG A 322 -0.21 -6.80 22.16
CA ARG A 322 -0.39 -6.82 23.64
C ARG A 322 -0.29 -8.22 24.24
N LYS A 323 0.20 -8.31 25.48
CA LYS A 323 0.32 -9.56 26.25
C LYS A 323 -0.90 -9.80 27.12
N ASP A 324 -1.07 -11.03 27.61
CA ASP A 324 -2.16 -11.38 28.53
C ASP A 324 -2.13 -10.50 29.79
N GLY A 325 -3.24 -9.83 30.08
CA GLY A 325 -3.39 -8.86 31.17
C GLY A 325 -3.12 -7.39 30.78
N GLU A 326 -2.59 -7.12 29.58
CA GLU A 326 -2.39 -5.76 29.05
C GLU A 326 -3.59 -5.25 28.23
N TRP A 327 -4.67 -6.05 28.14
CA TRP A 327 -5.90 -5.75 27.38
C TRP A 327 -7.16 -6.24 28.11
N GLN A 328 -8.34 -5.81 27.64
CA GLN A 328 -9.64 -6.21 28.17
C GLN A 328 -10.54 -6.75 27.04
N PRO A 329 -11.28 -7.86 27.26
CA PRO A 329 -12.20 -8.40 26.26
C PRO A 329 -13.45 -7.52 26.09
N ASN A 330 -14.15 -7.74 24.98
CA ASN A 330 -15.42 -7.06 24.71
C ASN A 330 -16.57 -7.57 25.61
N LYS A 331 -17.76 -7.00 25.42
CA LYS A 331 -18.98 -7.33 26.18
C LYS A 331 -19.49 -8.77 26.03
N TYR A 332 -18.91 -9.57 25.12
CA TYR A 332 -19.21 -11.00 24.92
C TYR A 332 -18.08 -11.92 25.44
N GLY A 333 -16.94 -11.37 25.85
CA GLY A 333 -15.79 -12.11 26.39
C GLY A 333 -14.73 -12.49 25.36
N ASP A 334 -14.80 -11.98 24.13
CA ASP A 334 -13.82 -12.23 23.07
C ASP A 334 -12.94 -11.00 22.74
N THR A 335 -12.02 -11.17 21.80
CA THR A 335 -10.99 -10.18 21.41
C THR A 335 -11.46 -9.11 20.44
N GLY A 336 -12.65 -9.25 19.83
CA GLY A 336 -13.13 -8.38 18.75
C GLY A 336 -13.49 -6.98 19.23
N ASN A 337 -12.91 -5.96 18.60
CA ASN A 337 -13.22 -4.55 18.81
C ASN A 337 -14.53 -4.20 18.08
N LEU A 338 -15.66 -4.38 18.76
CA LEU A 338 -16.99 -4.23 18.18
C LEU A 338 -17.21 -2.81 17.60
N GLU A 339 -16.69 -1.81 18.30
CA GLU A 339 -16.76 -0.41 17.93
C GLU A 339 -16.03 -0.13 16.61
N ALA A 340 -14.83 -0.70 16.41
CA ALA A 340 -14.12 -0.64 15.13
C ALA A 340 -14.80 -1.47 14.03
N MET A 341 -15.33 -2.66 14.36
CA MET A 341 -16.08 -3.49 13.41
C MET A 341 -17.32 -2.78 12.87
N ASP A 342 -18.07 -2.09 13.73
CA ASP A 342 -19.28 -1.37 13.32
C ASP A 342 -18.93 -0.06 12.60
N PHE A 343 -17.83 0.61 12.96
CA PHE A 343 -17.24 1.71 12.17
C PHE A 343 -16.85 1.27 10.75
N LEU A 344 -16.08 0.18 10.59
CA LEU A 344 -15.61 -0.29 9.27
C LEU A 344 -16.75 -0.68 8.33
N LYS A 345 -17.82 -1.30 8.87
CA LYS A 345 -19.04 -1.57 8.10
C LYS A 345 -19.70 -0.27 7.63
N LYS A 346 -19.94 0.66 8.57
CA LYS A 346 -20.60 1.96 8.31
C LYS A 346 -19.81 2.82 7.33
N LEU A 347 -18.48 2.83 7.44
CA LEU A 347 -17.55 3.43 6.48
C LEU A 347 -17.78 2.85 5.09
N ASN A 348 -17.61 1.53 4.90
CA ASN A 348 -17.73 0.90 3.59
C ASN A 348 -19.14 1.06 3.00
N GLU A 349 -20.21 0.86 3.78
CA GLU A 349 -21.59 1.10 3.33
C GLU A 349 -21.82 2.56 2.91
N THR A 350 -21.13 3.52 3.54
CA THR A 350 -21.21 4.93 3.15
C THR A 350 -20.39 5.20 1.88
N ILE A 351 -19.14 4.74 1.78
CA ILE A 351 -18.33 4.93 0.57
C ILE A 351 -19.03 4.31 -0.66
N PHE A 352 -19.52 3.07 -0.58
CA PHE A 352 -20.23 2.44 -1.70
C PHE A 352 -21.62 3.03 -1.99
N LYS A 353 -22.18 3.86 -1.10
CA LYS A 353 -23.42 4.61 -1.34
C LYS A 353 -23.16 5.89 -2.16
N TYR A 354 -22.06 6.60 -1.90
CA TYR A 354 -21.71 7.83 -2.64
C TYR A 354 -20.86 7.55 -3.88
N HIS A 355 -19.94 6.58 -3.81
CA HIS A 355 -19.06 6.15 -4.89
C HIS A 355 -19.16 4.62 -5.09
N PRO A 356 -20.21 4.10 -5.78
CA PRO A 356 -20.43 2.66 -5.94
C PRO A 356 -19.31 1.88 -6.64
N HIS A 357 -18.39 2.59 -7.30
CA HIS A 357 -17.28 2.06 -8.10
C HIS A 357 -15.91 2.23 -7.41
N ALA A 358 -15.88 2.73 -6.17
CA ALA A 358 -14.64 2.92 -5.40
C ALA A 358 -13.91 1.59 -5.13
N LEU A 359 -12.59 1.65 -4.94
CA LEU A 359 -11.79 0.53 -4.44
C LEU A 359 -11.56 0.73 -2.94
N MET A 360 -12.04 -0.22 -2.12
CA MET A 360 -11.80 -0.27 -0.69
C MET A 360 -11.01 -1.54 -0.41
N ILE A 361 -9.71 -1.38 -0.15
CA ILE A 361 -8.73 -2.46 -0.02
C ILE A 361 -8.27 -2.57 1.43
N ALA A 362 -8.26 -3.77 1.99
CA ALA A 362 -7.74 -4.04 3.33
C ALA A 362 -6.40 -4.80 3.29
N GLU A 363 -5.39 -4.32 4.00
CA GLU A 363 -4.40 -5.22 4.61
C GLU A 363 -4.98 -5.71 5.94
N GLU A 364 -5.07 -7.03 6.08
CA GLU A 364 -5.59 -7.65 7.29
C GLU A 364 -4.84 -8.98 7.47
N SER A 365 -3.81 -8.94 8.30
CA SER A 365 -2.78 -9.99 8.40
C SER A 365 -3.22 -11.24 9.17
N THR A 366 -4.44 -11.26 9.71
CA THR A 366 -5.01 -12.44 10.37
C THR A 366 -5.92 -13.24 9.43
N SER A 367 -6.51 -14.31 9.98
CA SER A 367 -7.51 -15.15 9.32
C SER A 367 -8.95 -14.66 9.55
N TRP A 368 -9.18 -13.36 9.76
CA TRP A 368 -10.53 -12.83 9.91
C TRP A 368 -11.35 -13.09 8.61
N PRO A 369 -12.55 -13.71 8.71
CA PRO A 369 -13.31 -14.11 7.55
C PRO A 369 -14.21 -12.99 7.01
N LEU A 370 -14.46 -13.01 5.70
CA LEU A 370 -15.40 -12.13 4.98
C LEU A 370 -14.99 -10.65 4.98
N ILE A 371 -13.69 -10.34 5.06
CA ILE A 371 -13.19 -8.96 5.03
C ILE A 371 -13.64 -8.25 3.74
N SER A 372 -13.42 -8.88 2.59
CA SER A 372 -13.71 -8.34 1.25
C SER A 372 -15.10 -8.72 0.73
N LYS A 373 -16.08 -8.88 1.63
CA LYS A 373 -17.46 -9.29 1.30
C LYS A 373 -18.47 -8.29 1.88
N PRO A 374 -19.67 -8.16 1.27
CA PRO A 374 -20.67 -7.18 1.68
C PRO A 374 -21.14 -7.36 3.14
N VAL A 375 -21.47 -6.24 3.78
CA VAL A 375 -21.91 -6.17 5.18
C VAL A 375 -23.19 -6.97 5.42
N TYR A 376 -24.12 -6.98 4.47
CA TYR A 376 -25.34 -7.81 4.54
C TYR A 376 -25.07 -9.33 4.51
N MET A 377 -23.85 -9.76 4.17
CA MET A 377 -23.41 -11.16 4.27
C MET A 377 -22.63 -11.45 5.57
N GLY A 378 -22.49 -10.45 6.46
CA GLY A 378 -21.67 -10.51 7.67
C GLY A 378 -20.20 -10.11 7.47
N GLY A 379 -19.84 -9.60 6.29
CA GLY A 379 -18.48 -9.11 6.00
C GLY A 379 -18.19 -7.70 6.53
N MET A 380 -16.95 -7.24 6.35
CA MET A 380 -16.53 -5.89 6.74
C MET A 380 -16.80 -4.83 5.66
N GLY A 381 -17.21 -5.23 4.45
CA GLY A 381 -17.67 -4.33 3.39
C GLY A 381 -16.61 -3.87 2.39
N PHE A 382 -15.33 -4.20 2.59
CA PHE A 382 -14.29 -3.96 1.58
C PHE A 382 -14.60 -4.73 0.28
N ASN A 383 -14.08 -4.27 -0.86
CA ASN A 383 -14.16 -5.05 -2.10
C ASN A 383 -12.88 -5.85 -2.42
N TYR A 384 -11.74 -5.57 -1.75
CA TYR A 384 -10.52 -6.38 -1.86
C TYR A 384 -9.78 -6.57 -0.52
N LYS A 385 -8.99 -7.65 -0.43
CA LYS A 385 -8.03 -7.90 0.67
C LYS A 385 -6.65 -8.25 0.10
N TRP A 386 -5.57 -7.76 0.71
CA TRP A 386 -4.19 -8.19 0.41
C TRP A 386 -3.95 -9.64 0.85
N ASN A 387 -3.40 -10.48 -0.02
CA ASN A 387 -3.09 -11.88 0.28
C ASN A 387 -1.72 -12.05 0.94
N MET A 388 -1.64 -11.66 2.22
CA MET A 388 -0.42 -11.75 3.02
C MET A 388 0.11 -13.19 3.17
N GLY A 389 -0.79 -14.19 3.14
CA GLY A 389 -0.41 -15.60 3.16
C GLY A 389 0.32 -16.03 1.88
N TRP A 390 -0.26 -15.76 0.70
CA TRP A 390 0.39 -15.97 -0.60
C TRP A 390 1.75 -15.26 -0.67
N MET A 391 1.83 -14.01 -0.22
CA MET A 391 3.06 -13.21 -0.24
C MET A 391 4.15 -13.89 0.60
N ASN A 392 3.86 -14.24 1.85
CA ASN A 392 4.82 -14.86 2.76
C ASN A 392 5.30 -16.23 2.24
N ASP A 393 4.39 -17.08 1.76
CA ASP A 393 4.74 -18.39 1.22
C ASP A 393 5.57 -18.27 -0.06
N MET A 394 5.21 -17.38 -0.98
CA MET A 394 5.95 -17.20 -2.23
C MET A 394 7.32 -16.58 -2.02
N LEU A 395 7.45 -15.51 -1.22
CA LEU A 395 8.74 -14.91 -0.91
C LEU A 395 9.65 -15.91 -0.15
N SER A 396 9.10 -16.71 0.76
CA SER A 396 9.84 -17.82 1.38
C SER A 396 10.33 -18.82 0.35
N TYR A 397 9.44 -19.29 -0.54
CA TYR A 397 9.76 -20.33 -1.54
C TYR A 397 10.81 -19.88 -2.55
N VAL A 398 10.68 -18.66 -3.11
CA VAL A 398 11.66 -18.17 -4.09
C VAL A 398 13.01 -17.83 -3.46
N SER A 399 13.07 -17.58 -2.15
CA SER A 399 14.32 -17.40 -1.41
C SER A 399 15.08 -18.70 -1.13
N LEU A 400 14.42 -19.86 -1.22
CA LEU A 400 15.08 -21.16 -1.12
C LEU A 400 15.96 -21.42 -2.35
N ASP A 401 17.20 -21.87 -2.12
CA ASP A 401 18.03 -22.51 -3.15
C ASP A 401 17.19 -23.57 -3.89
N PRO A 402 17.23 -23.62 -5.23
CA PRO A 402 16.43 -24.56 -6.02
C PRO A 402 16.49 -26.03 -5.58
N ILE A 403 17.58 -26.49 -4.96
CA ILE A 403 17.66 -27.85 -4.42
C ILE A 403 16.62 -28.13 -3.32
N TYR A 404 16.25 -27.12 -2.52
CA TYR A 404 15.35 -27.28 -1.38
C TYR A 404 13.87 -27.10 -1.72
N ARG A 405 13.56 -26.54 -2.90
CA ARG A 405 12.20 -26.19 -3.33
C ARG A 405 11.27 -27.40 -3.39
N LYS A 406 11.79 -28.59 -3.74
CA LYS A 406 11.02 -29.83 -3.82
C LYS A 406 10.40 -30.31 -2.50
N TRP A 407 10.96 -29.90 -1.36
CA TRP A 407 10.39 -30.19 -0.04
C TRP A 407 9.47 -29.06 0.47
N ASN A 408 9.22 -28.04 -0.34
CA ASN A 408 8.45 -26.83 -0.01
C ASN A 408 7.39 -26.49 -1.10
N GLN A 409 7.03 -27.46 -1.95
CA GLN A 409 6.07 -27.30 -3.06
C GLN A 409 4.65 -26.93 -2.57
N ASP A 410 4.34 -27.21 -1.30
CA ASP A 410 3.16 -26.75 -0.59
C ASP A 410 3.04 -25.22 -0.63
N LYS A 411 4.14 -24.47 -0.53
CA LYS A 411 4.11 -23.00 -0.50
C LYS A 411 3.52 -22.37 -1.76
N ILE A 412 3.79 -22.94 -2.93
CA ILE A 412 3.21 -22.45 -4.18
C ILE A 412 1.72 -22.81 -4.29
N THR A 413 1.31 -23.94 -3.71
CA THR A 413 -0.01 -24.56 -3.94
C THR A 413 -1.03 -24.25 -2.84
N PHE A 414 -0.59 -23.94 -1.63
CA PHE A 414 -1.45 -23.79 -0.44
C PHE A 414 -2.37 -22.57 -0.50
N SER A 415 -1.90 -21.45 -1.05
CA SER A 415 -2.71 -20.23 -1.23
C SER A 415 -3.99 -20.47 -2.03
N LEU A 416 -3.94 -21.36 -3.03
CA LEU A 416 -5.10 -21.75 -3.84
C LEU A 416 -6.14 -22.59 -3.09
N MET A 417 -5.85 -23.09 -1.89
CA MET A 417 -6.87 -23.71 -1.01
C MET A 417 -7.88 -22.69 -0.49
N TYR A 418 -7.52 -21.40 -0.46
CA TYR A 418 -8.39 -20.31 0.02
C TYR A 418 -8.48 -19.10 -0.92
N ALA A 419 -7.79 -19.08 -2.07
CA ALA A 419 -7.72 -17.94 -3.00
C ALA A 419 -9.06 -17.38 -3.54
N PHE A 420 -10.19 -18.05 -3.27
CA PHE A 420 -11.53 -17.62 -3.66
C PHE A 420 -12.47 -17.36 -2.45
N SER A 421 -11.98 -17.44 -1.21
CA SER A 421 -12.74 -17.03 -0.02
C SER A 421 -12.88 -15.51 0.10
N GLU A 422 -11.87 -14.78 -0.40
CA GLU A 422 -11.77 -13.33 -0.44
C GLU A 422 -11.45 -12.87 -1.88
N ASN A 423 -11.67 -11.59 -2.16
CA ASN A 423 -11.30 -10.95 -3.42
C ASN A 423 -9.85 -10.46 -3.32
N PHE A 424 -8.89 -11.34 -3.61
CA PHE A 424 -7.49 -11.06 -3.29
C PHE A 424 -6.77 -10.12 -4.28
N VAL A 425 -5.99 -9.20 -3.71
CA VAL A 425 -4.79 -8.60 -4.33
C VAL A 425 -3.58 -9.44 -3.92
N LEU A 426 -2.59 -9.60 -4.79
CA LEU A 426 -1.31 -10.28 -4.55
C LEU A 426 -0.20 -9.22 -4.43
N PRO A 427 0.11 -8.73 -3.22
CA PRO A 427 1.08 -7.64 -3.03
C PRO A 427 2.52 -8.14 -3.03
N LEU A 428 3.40 -7.33 -3.62
CA LEU A 428 4.84 -7.36 -3.46
C LEU A 428 5.28 -5.93 -3.08
N SER A 429 4.94 -5.55 -1.85
CA SER A 429 4.89 -4.16 -1.38
C SER A 429 6.20 -3.65 -0.77
N HIS A 430 6.24 -2.34 -0.49
CA HIS A 430 7.35 -1.61 0.14
C HIS A 430 7.90 -2.31 1.39
N ASP A 431 6.98 -2.82 2.21
CA ASP A 431 7.24 -3.48 3.48
C ASP A 431 8.10 -4.73 3.34
N GLU A 432 8.11 -5.37 2.17
CA GLU A 432 8.86 -6.58 1.88
C GLU A 432 10.28 -6.34 1.32
N VAL A 433 10.68 -5.09 1.12
CA VAL A 433 12.01 -4.73 0.59
C VAL A 433 12.82 -3.82 1.52
N VAL A 434 12.55 -3.90 2.83
CA VAL A 434 13.14 -3.08 3.91
C VAL A 434 13.53 -3.92 5.14
N HIS A 435 14.12 -3.27 6.15
CA HIS A 435 14.33 -3.81 7.50
C HIS A 435 15.11 -5.13 7.58
N GLY A 436 16.05 -5.38 6.67
CA GLY A 436 16.84 -6.60 6.60
C GLY A 436 16.16 -7.76 5.84
N LYS A 437 14.96 -7.56 5.28
CA LYS A 437 14.25 -8.57 4.48
C LYS A 437 14.86 -8.81 3.09
N CYS A 438 15.82 -7.98 2.66
CA CYS A 438 16.38 -7.87 1.30
C CYS A 438 15.36 -7.49 0.21
N SER A 439 15.84 -6.82 -0.85
CA SER A 439 15.03 -6.55 -2.04
C SER A 439 14.67 -7.81 -2.82
N LEU A 440 13.66 -7.75 -3.71
CA LEU A 440 13.16 -8.90 -4.46
C LEU A 440 14.25 -9.65 -5.28
N ILE A 441 15.20 -8.93 -5.90
CA ILE A 441 16.34 -9.53 -6.62
C ILE A 441 17.40 -10.10 -5.66
N SER A 442 17.52 -9.52 -4.46
CA SER A 442 18.47 -9.95 -3.43
C SER A 442 17.99 -11.21 -2.71
N LYS A 443 16.67 -11.38 -2.51
CA LYS A 443 16.02 -12.62 -2.04
C LYS A 443 16.30 -13.84 -2.93
N MET A 444 16.33 -13.66 -4.26
CA MET A 444 16.56 -14.77 -5.20
C MET A 444 17.93 -15.44 -4.98
N PRO A 445 18.05 -16.77 -4.94
CA PRO A 445 19.32 -17.47 -4.79
C PRO A 445 20.13 -17.51 -6.10
N GLY A 446 21.37 -18.00 -6.01
CA GLY A 446 22.21 -18.30 -7.17
C GLY A 446 23.10 -17.14 -7.62
N ASP A 447 23.66 -17.28 -8.82
CA ASP A 447 24.50 -16.26 -9.46
C ASP A 447 23.69 -15.06 -10.01
N TYR A 448 24.39 -14.09 -10.61
CA TYR A 448 23.79 -12.87 -11.16
C TYR A 448 22.74 -13.15 -12.24
N TRP A 449 22.94 -14.15 -13.10
CA TRP A 449 21.95 -14.54 -14.12
C TRP A 449 20.77 -15.28 -13.46
N GLN A 450 21.05 -16.23 -12.56
CA GLN A 450 20.03 -17.01 -11.85
C GLN A 450 19.10 -16.13 -11.01
N LYS A 451 19.62 -15.06 -10.40
CA LYS A 451 18.82 -14.05 -9.69
C LYS A 451 17.77 -13.39 -10.59
N PHE A 452 18.17 -12.89 -11.76
CA PHE A 452 17.24 -12.28 -12.71
C PHE A 452 16.29 -13.31 -13.33
N ALA A 453 16.77 -14.51 -13.69
CA ALA A 453 15.92 -15.59 -14.18
C ALA A 453 14.83 -15.94 -13.15
N GLY A 454 15.21 -16.19 -11.89
CA GLY A 454 14.28 -16.46 -10.80
C GLY A 454 13.26 -15.35 -10.56
N LEU A 455 13.66 -14.07 -10.64
CA LEU A 455 12.73 -12.94 -10.50
C LEU A 455 11.73 -12.86 -11.67
N ARG A 456 12.19 -13.03 -12.92
CA ARG A 456 11.30 -13.08 -14.09
C ARG A 456 10.36 -14.30 -14.03
N GLY A 457 10.88 -15.48 -13.70
CA GLY A 457 10.11 -16.70 -13.51
C GLY A 457 9.02 -16.54 -12.44
N PHE A 458 9.35 -15.90 -11.32
CA PHE A 458 8.39 -15.56 -10.25
C PHE A 458 7.33 -14.55 -10.71
N PHE A 459 7.71 -13.46 -11.37
CA PHE A 459 6.74 -12.47 -11.88
C PHE A 459 5.77 -13.08 -12.90
N GLY A 460 6.25 -13.97 -13.78
CA GLY A 460 5.37 -14.75 -14.67
C GLY A 460 4.36 -15.62 -13.91
N TYR A 461 4.76 -16.24 -12.79
CA TYR A 461 3.83 -16.96 -11.92
C TYR A 461 2.85 -16.03 -11.19
N TRP A 462 3.31 -14.89 -10.67
CA TRP A 462 2.47 -13.87 -10.01
C TRP A 462 1.37 -13.34 -10.93
N MET A 463 1.67 -13.10 -12.22
CA MET A 463 0.64 -12.77 -13.21
C MET A 463 -0.32 -13.94 -13.50
N ALA A 464 0.21 -15.17 -13.58
CA ALA A 464 -0.60 -16.37 -13.84
C ALA A 464 -1.55 -16.73 -12.68
N HIS A 465 -1.17 -16.48 -11.43
CA HIS A 465 -1.99 -16.74 -10.25
C HIS A 465 -3.30 -15.94 -10.26
N PRO A 466 -4.44 -16.46 -9.75
CA PRO A 466 -5.67 -15.67 -9.58
C PRO A 466 -5.52 -14.51 -8.58
N GLY A 467 -6.24 -13.42 -8.83
CA GLY A 467 -6.24 -12.22 -7.98
C GLY A 467 -5.50 -11.04 -8.61
N LYS A 468 -5.79 -9.82 -8.16
CA LYS A 468 -5.20 -8.57 -8.68
C LYS A 468 -3.74 -8.41 -8.25
N LYS A 469 -3.01 -7.45 -8.82
CA LYS A 469 -1.54 -7.39 -8.76
C LYS A 469 -1.08 -6.05 -8.17
N LEU A 470 -0.16 -6.06 -7.20
CA LEU A 470 0.54 -4.87 -6.71
C LEU A 470 2.04 -5.13 -6.63
N LEU A 471 2.86 -4.20 -7.11
CA LEU A 471 4.32 -4.25 -7.04
C LEU A 471 4.89 -2.87 -6.69
N PHE A 472 5.78 -2.83 -5.69
CA PHE A 472 6.49 -1.63 -5.29
C PHE A 472 7.57 -1.20 -6.29
N MET A 473 7.76 0.11 -6.39
CA MET A 473 8.83 0.74 -7.17
C MET A 473 10.22 0.15 -6.88
N GLY A 474 10.99 -0.10 -7.94
CA GLY A 474 12.28 -0.79 -7.91
C GLY A 474 12.17 -2.30 -8.18
N GLY A 475 11.03 -2.93 -7.89
CA GLY A 475 10.81 -4.35 -8.17
C GLY A 475 10.84 -4.67 -9.68
N GLU A 476 10.35 -3.75 -10.51
CA GLU A 476 10.18 -3.91 -11.96
C GLU A 476 11.51 -3.93 -12.74
N PHE A 477 12.58 -3.35 -12.20
CA PHE A 477 13.93 -3.38 -12.77
C PHE A 477 14.95 -4.15 -11.92
N GLY A 478 14.50 -4.79 -10.82
CA GLY A 478 15.35 -5.55 -9.92
C GLY A 478 16.36 -4.68 -9.17
N HIS A 479 15.88 -3.65 -8.46
CA HIS A 479 16.71 -2.80 -7.59
C HIS A 479 17.42 -3.63 -6.50
N PHE A 480 18.73 -3.43 -6.33
CA PHE A 480 19.59 -4.38 -5.58
C PHE A 480 19.63 -4.18 -4.07
N ILE A 481 19.66 -2.93 -3.60
CA ILE A 481 19.63 -2.61 -2.17
C ILE A 481 18.18 -2.62 -1.65
N GLU A 482 18.02 -2.61 -0.34
CA GLU A 482 16.72 -2.35 0.29
C GLU A 482 16.28 -0.92 0.04
N TRP A 483 14.96 -0.69 0.00
CA TRP A 483 14.42 0.65 -0.21
C TRP A 483 14.84 1.60 0.91
N ASN A 484 15.34 2.77 0.53
CA ASN A 484 15.62 3.89 1.43
C ASN A 484 14.63 5.02 1.16
N PHE A 485 13.81 5.38 2.15
CA PHE A 485 12.89 6.51 2.04
C PHE A 485 13.62 7.87 1.91
N ASP A 486 14.89 7.95 2.34
CA ASP A 486 15.66 9.19 2.33
C ASP A 486 16.55 9.40 1.08
N ASP A 487 16.40 8.59 0.04
CA ASP A 487 17.12 8.75 -1.23
C ASP A 487 16.18 8.53 -2.43
N SER A 488 16.68 8.72 -3.65
CA SER A 488 16.02 8.27 -4.88
C SER A 488 16.22 6.76 -5.08
N MET A 489 15.27 6.11 -5.75
CA MET A 489 15.53 4.80 -6.37
C MET A 489 16.72 4.87 -7.34
N ASP A 490 17.51 3.79 -7.43
CA ASP A 490 18.71 3.69 -8.28
C ASP A 490 18.38 3.59 -9.79
N TRP A 491 17.83 4.65 -10.38
CA TRP A 491 17.57 4.75 -11.82
C TRP A 491 18.82 4.50 -12.68
N HIS A 492 20.00 4.82 -12.12
CA HIS A 492 21.30 4.60 -12.75
C HIS A 492 21.57 3.12 -13.10
N LEU A 493 20.93 2.15 -12.42
CA LEU A 493 21.03 0.72 -12.73
C LEU A 493 20.51 0.41 -14.13
N VAL A 494 19.32 0.94 -14.47
CA VAL A 494 18.66 0.74 -15.78
C VAL A 494 19.49 1.35 -16.91
N GLU A 495 20.13 2.50 -16.67
CA GLU A 495 20.94 3.21 -17.66
C GLU A 495 22.29 2.54 -17.96
N GLN A 496 22.91 1.92 -16.94
CA GLN A 496 24.33 1.52 -17.01
C GLN A 496 24.53 0.00 -17.09
N TYR A 497 23.60 -0.81 -16.57
CA TYR A 497 23.75 -2.25 -16.38
C TYR A 497 22.70 -3.05 -17.18
N PRO A 498 23.10 -3.74 -18.28
CA PRO A 498 22.15 -4.32 -19.23
C PRO A 498 21.10 -5.29 -18.67
N MET A 499 21.37 -6.01 -17.58
CA MET A 499 20.37 -6.92 -16.99
C MET A 499 19.20 -6.17 -16.34
N HIS A 500 19.42 -4.98 -15.79
CA HIS A 500 18.34 -4.13 -15.27
C HIS A 500 17.52 -3.52 -16.42
N THR A 501 18.18 -3.09 -17.50
CA THR A 501 17.50 -2.64 -18.73
C THR A 501 16.62 -3.76 -19.31
N LYS A 502 17.11 -4.99 -19.35
CA LYS A 502 16.36 -6.17 -19.81
C LYS A 502 15.27 -6.62 -18.83
N MET A 503 15.47 -6.48 -17.52
CA MET A 503 14.45 -6.73 -16.50
C MET A 503 13.29 -5.73 -16.60
N LEU A 504 13.59 -4.44 -16.80
CA LEU A 504 12.56 -3.42 -17.03
C LEU A 504 11.77 -3.70 -18.31
N ALA A 505 12.45 -4.06 -19.41
CA ALA A 505 11.81 -4.46 -20.66
C ALA A 505 10.93 -5.71 -20.51
N TYR A 506 11.37 -6.69 -19.70
CA TYR A 506 10.55 -7.86 -19.33
C TYR A 506 9.30 -7.46 -18.57
N SER A 507 9.43 -6.65 -17.52
CA SER A 507 8.30 -6.20 -16.71
C SER A 507 7.29 -5.44 -17.56
N LYS A 508 7.74 -4.53 -18.44
CA LYS A 508 6.89 -3.83 -19.41
C LYS A 508 6.13 -4.80 -20.32
N ALA A 509 6.82 -5.78 -20.90
CA ALA A 509 6.22 -6.75 -21.80
C ALA A 509 5.23 -7.69 -21.08
N LEU A 510 5.56 -8.10 -19.85
CA LEU A 510 4.71 -8.92 -18.99
C LEU A 510 3.44 -8.15 -18.53
N ASN A 511 3.60 -6.89 -18.15
CA ASN A 511 2.48 -6.01 -17.77
C ASN A 511 1.51 -5.83 -18.95
N LYS A 512 2.03 -5.57 -20.15
CA LYS A 512 1.23 -5.56 -21.38
C LYS A 512 0.55 -6.91 -21.64
N PHE A 513 1.27 -8.02 -21.51
CA PHE A 513 0.72 -9.36 -21.68
C PHE A 513 -0.41 -9.65 -20.68
N TYR A 514 -0.30 -9.19 -19.42
CA TYR A 514 -1.39 -9.26 -18.44
C TYR A 514 -2.61 -8.46 -18.91
N VAL A 515 -2.45 -7.17 -19.25
CA VAL A 515 -3.55 -6.29 -19.67
C VAL A 515 -4.27 -6.81 -20.92
N ASP A 516 -3.52 -7.26 -21.94
CA ASP A 516 -4.09 -7.72 -23.22
C ASP A 516 -4.86 -9.06 -23.11
N ASN A 517 -4.60 -9.90 -22.10
CA ASN A 517 -5.13 -11.27 -22.03
C ASN A 517 -6.19 -11.46 -20.92
N LYS A 518 -7.47 -11.38 -21.29
CA LYS A 518 -8.64 -11.55 -20.40
C LYS A 518 -8.54 -12.71 -19.42
N ALA A 519 -8.02 -13.85 -19.87
CA ALA A 519 -7.90 -15.06 -19.06
C ALA A 519 -7.12 -14.87 -17.75
N LEU A 520 -6.22 -13.88 -17.69
CA LEU A 520 -5.38 -13.61 -16.51
C LEU A 520 -6.08 -12.75 -15.45
N TRP A 521 -7.23 -12.12 -15.76
CA TRP A 521 -7.89 -11.17 -14.83
C TRP A 521 -9.43 -11.12 -14.85
N GLN A 522 -10.13 -11.63 -15.87
CA GLN A 522 -11.59 -11.49 -15.96
C GLN A 522 -12.30 -12.34 -14.89
N VAL A 523 -11.75 -13.51 -14.56
CA VAL A 523 -12.33 -14.47 -13.60
C VAL A 523 -11.28 -14.77 -12.53
N ASP A 524 -10.94 -13.77 -11.72
CA ASP A 524 -9.94 -13.90 -10.65
C ASP A 524 -10.49 -14.51 -9.34
N PHE A 525 -11.81 -14.40 -9.11
CA PHE A 525 -12.42 -14.69 -7.80
C PHE A 525 -13.33 -15.91 -7.79
N ASP A 526 -13.22 -16.77 -8.81
CA ASP A 526 -13.98 -18.00 -8.92
C ASP A 526 -13.15 -19.11 -9.61
N TRP A 527 -13.33 -20.36 -9.16
CA TRP A 527 -12.69 -21.56 -9.70
C TRP A 527 -12.86 -21.76 -11.21
N ASN A 528 -13.83 -21.10 -11.85
CA ASN A 528 -14.03 -21.16 -13.29
C ASN A 528 -12.91 -20.51 -14.11
N GLY A 529 -12.15 -19.58 -13.50
CA GLY A 529 -11.01 -18.88 -14.12
C GLY A 529 -9.65 -19.57 -13.94
N PHE A 530 -9.59 -20.66 -13.15
CA PHE A 530 -8.36 -21.35 -12.78
C PHE A 530 -8.52 -22.87 -12.79
N GLN A 531 -7.55 -23.59 -13.33
CA GLN A 531 -7.50 -25.05 -13.18
C GLN A 531 -6.05 -25.55 -13.19
N TRP A 532 -5.66 -26.37 -12.21
CA TRP A 532 -4.40 -27.11 -12.31
C TRP A 532 -4.38 -28.04 -13.54
N ILE A 533 -3.21 -28.21 -14.13
CA ILE A 533 -2.89 -29.33 -15.03
C ILE A 533 -2.14 -30.36 -14.19
N ASP A 534 -1.01 -29.95 -13.61
CA ASP A 534 -0.36 -30.67 -12.52
C ASP A 534 0.32 -29.70 -11.55
N CYS A 535 0.38 -30.08 -10.28
CA CYS A 535 1.11 -29.39 -9.23
C CYS A 535 1.94 -30.35 -8.35
N ASN A 536 2.04 -31.62 -8.76
CA ASN A 536 2.62 -32.72 -7.97
C ASN A 536 4.08 -33.02 -8.36
N ASP A 537 4.60 -32.50 -9.48
CA ASP A 537 6.03 -32.58 -9.83
C ASP A 537 6.91 -31.67 -8.94
N SER A 538 6.93 -31.98 -7.65
CA SER A 538 7.81 -31.33 -6.67
C SER A 538 9.28 -31.66 -6.93
N GLU A 539 9.61 -32.87 -7.34
CA GLU A 539 10.98 -33.33 -7.60
C GLU A 539 11.71 -32.51 -8.67
N ASN A 540 11.01 -32.06 -9.72
CA ASN A 540 11.54 -31.07 -10.66
C ASN A 540 11.18 -29.62 -10.29
N SER A 541 10.34 -29.43 -9.26
CA SER A 541 9.74 -28.16 -8.83
C SER A 541 9.09 -27.42 -10.01
N ILE A 542 8.25 -28.16 -10.75
CA ILE A 542 7.46 -27.67 -11.87
C ILE A 542 5.98 -27.67 -11.47
N ILE A 543 5.25 -26.68 -11.96
CA ILE A 543 3.78 -26.65 -11.94
C ILE A 543 3.25 -26.24 -13.31
N ALA A 544 2.09 -26.76 -13.67
CA ALA A 544 1.39 -26.43 -14.91
C ALA A 544 -0.09 -26.16 -14.61
N LEU A 545 -0.64 -25.08 -15.17
CA LEU A 545 -1.99 -24.60 -14.88
C LEU A 545 -2.67 -24.01 -16.12
N VAL A 546 -3.98 -23.81 -16.03
CA VAL A 546 -4.81 -23.13 -17.03
C VAL A 546 -5.45 -21.91 -16.37
N ARG A 547 -5.30 -20.76 -17.01
CA ARG A 547 -6.13 -19.57 -16.74
C ARG A 547 -7.18 -19.44 -17.84
N ARG A 548 -8.39 -18.98 -17.49
CA ARG A 548 -9.55 -18.90 -18.40
C ARG A 548 -10.26 -17.56 -18.29
N ALA A 549 -10.72 -17.05 -19.43
CA ALA A 549 -11.70 -15.97 -19.45
C ALA A 549 -13.12 -16.54 -19.18
N GLU A 550 -14.11 -15.66 -19.23
CA GLU A 550 -15.52 -16.03 -19.19
C GLU A 550 -15.90 -16.95 -20.38
N ASP A 551 -15.48 -16.58 -21.60
CA ASP A 551 -15.48 -17.52 -22.73
C ASP A 551 -14.44 -18.61 -22.47
N ARG A 552 -14.91 -19.84 -22.26
CA ARG A 552 -14.05 -21.00 -21.98
C ARG A 552 -13.15 -21.39 -23.15
N ASN A 553 -13.41 -20.88 -24.36
CA ASN A 553 -12.53 -21.02 -25.52
C ASN A 553 -11.32 -20.09 -25.44
N ASP A 554 -11.38 -18.99 -24.68
CA ASP A 554 -10.21 -18.17 -24.34
C ASP A 554 -9.59 -18.66 -23.03
N PHE A 555 -8.41 -19.26 -23.18
CA PHE A 555 -7.64 -19.81 -22.08
C PHE A 555 -6.15 -19.80 -22.42
N ILE A 556 -5.32 -19.74 -21.39
CA ILE A 556 -3.86 -19.81 -21.50
C ILE A 556 -3.37 -20.98 -20.66
N VAL A 557 -2.49 -21.80 -21.22
CA VAL A 557 -1.74 -22.83 -20.50
C VAL A 557 -0.44 -22.21 -20.02
N CYS A 558 -0.17 -22.25 -18.71
CA CYS A 558 1.03 -21.71 -18.10
C CYS A 558 1.86 -22.85 -17.52
N VAL A 559 3.17 -22.84 -17.75
CA VAL A 559 4.13 -23.81 -17.18
C VAL A 559 5.27 -23.05 -16.51
N HIS A 560 5.55 -23.38 -15.26
CA HIS A 560 6.51 -22.70 -14.41
C HIS A 560 7.56 -23.71 -13.92
N ASN A 561 8.84 -23.42 -14.12
CA ASN A 561 9.97 -24.23 -13.64
C ASN A 561 10.78 -23.42 -12.63
N PHE A 562 10.79 -23.88 -11.38
CA PHE A 562 11.53 -23.22 -10.30
C PHE A 562 12.92 -23.82 -10.08
N THR A 563 13.47 -24.57 -11.05
CA THR A 563 14.87 -25.05 -11.06
C THR A 563 15.66 -24.51 -12.25
N PRO A 564 17.00 -24.35 -12.14
CA PRO A 564 17.86 -23.95 -13.26
C PRO A 564 18.13 -25.08 -14.28
N GLU A 565 17.46 -26.23 -14.14
CA GLU A 565 17.63 -27.39 -14.99
C GLU A 565 16.62 -27.36 -16.15
N VAL A 566 17.09 -27.62 -17.37
CA VAL A 566 16.28 -27.56 -18.60
C VAL A 566 15.57 -28.89 -18.82
N ARG A 567 14.24 -28.89 -18.96
CA ARG A 567 13.47 -30.14 -19.07
C ARG A 567 13.03 -30.39 -20.51
N HIS A 568 13.91 -31.04 -21.28
CA HIS A 568 13.61 -31.50 -22.63
C HIS A 568 12.62 -32.67 -22.64
N GLY A 569 11.74 -32.71 -23.64
CA GLY A 569 10.80 -33.82 -23.81
C GLY A 569 9.70 -33.89 -22.74
N TYR A 570 9.49 -32.81 -22.00
CA TYR A 570 8.53 -32.74 -20.91
C TYR A 570 7.10 -32.71 -21.44
N ARG A 571 6.24 -33.61 -20.96
CA ARG A 571 4.86 -33.76 -21.44
C ARG A 571 3.89 -33.07 -20.50
N ILE A 572 2.93 -32.32 -21.04
CA ILE A 572 1.82 -31.72 -20.30
C ILE A 572 0.48 -32.06 -20.93
N GLY A 573 -0.52 -32.39 -20.11
CA GLY A 573 -1.90 -32.50 -20.58
C GLY A 573 -2.45 -31.13 -20.98
N VAL A 574 -3.15 -31.02 -22.11
CA VAL A 574 -3.73 -29.76 -22.60
C VAL A 574 -5.25 -29.80 -22.71
N PRO A 575 -5.98 -28.67 -22.57
CA PRO A 575 -7.44 -28.69 -22.50
C PRO A 575 -8.19 -29.03 -23.79
N THR A 576 -7.55 -29.01 -24.96
CA THR A 576 -8.25 -29.09 -26.25
C THR A 576 -7.31 -29.61 -27.34
N LYS A 577 -7.85 -30.37 -28.30
CA LYS A 577 -7.09 -30.85 -29.46
C LYS A 577 -6.76 -29.71 -30.44
N GLY A 578 -5.50 -29.64 -30.88
CA GLY A 578 -5.05 -28.78 -31.95
C GLY A 578 -3.61 -28.31 -31.79
N THR A 579 -3.27 -27.25 -32.51
CA THR A 579 -1.93 -26.66 -32.48
C THR A 579 -1.85 -25.58 -31.41
N TYR A 580 -0.86 -25.70 -30.53
CA TYR A 580 -0.46 -24.68 -29.57
C TYR A 580 0.75 -23.89 -30.09
N VAL A 581 0.91 -22.68 -29.59
CA VAL A 581 2.08 -21.83 -29.80
C VAL A 581 2.53 -21.23 -28.47
N GLU A 582 3.84 -21.09 -28.27
CA GLU A 582 4.42 -20.29 -27.18
C GLU A 582 4.15 -18.81 -27.47
N VAL A 583 3.46 -18.12 -26.56
CA VAL A 583 3.05 -16.70 -26.73
C VAL A 583 3.81 -15.73 -25.84
N PHE A 584 4.50 -16.22 -24.81
CA PHE A 584 5.37 -15.42 -23.94
C PHE A 584 6.30 -16.33 -23.14
N ASN A 585 7.60 -16.04 -23.11
CA ASN A 585 8.59 -16.87 -22.41
C ASN A 585 9.58 -15.99 -21.62
N SER A 586 9.67 -16.20 -20.31
CA SER A 586 10.57 -15.41 -19.44
C SER A 586 12.06 -15.72 -19.60
N ASP A 587 12.42 -16.66 -20.47
CA ASP A 587 13.81 -17.02 -20.82
C ASP A 587 14.26 -16.50 -22.20
N GLU A 588 13.47 -15.67 -22.88
CA GLU A 588 13.91 -15.01 -24.12
C GLU A 588 15.16 -14.14 -23.88
N GLU A 589 16.11 -14.16 -24.82
CA GLU A 589 17.38 -13.43 -24.69
C GLU A 589 17.16 -11.92 -24.53
N GLN A 590 16.09 -11.35 -25.10
CA GLN A 590 15.74 -9.94 -24.96
C GLN A 590 15.44 -9.55 -23.50
N TYR A 591 14.91 -10.49 -22.71
CA TYR A 591 14.65 -10.33 -21.27
C TYR A 591 15.85 -10.75 -20.39
N GLY A 592 16.91 -11.26 -21.01
CA GLY A 592 18.13 -11.72 -20.31
C GLY A 592 18.02 -13.17 -19.83
N GLY A 593 17.24 -14.01 -20.52
CA GLY A 593 17.28 -15.45 -20.35
C GLY A 593 18.38 -16.13 -21.16
N SER A 594 18.34 -17.46 -21.22
CA SER A 594 19.27 -18.33 -21.92
C SER A 594 18.87 -18.67 -23.36
N GLY A 595 17.68 -18.25 -23.80
CA GLY A 595 17.19 -18.48 -25.16
C GLY A 595 16.58 -19.87 -25.38
N VAL A 596 16.16 -20.57 -24.32
CA VAL A 596 15.45 -21.85 -24.46
C VAL A 596 13.97 -21.58 -24.75
N LEU A 597 13.55 -21.82 -26.00
CA LEU A 597 12.23 -21.49 -26.53
C LEU A 597 11.56 -22.71 -27.20
N ASN A 598 10.23 -22.76 -27.21
CA ASN A 598 9.47 -23.73 -28.01
C ASN A 598 9.00 -23.09 -29.33
N THR A 599 9.87 -23.05 -30.32
CA THR A 599 9.60 -22.37 -31.60
C THR A 599 8.68 -23.18 -32.52
N GLY A 600 7.70 -22.51 -33.12
CA GLY A 600 6.80 -23.09 -34.13
C GLY A 600 5.51 -23.70 -33.58
N ASP A 601 4.96 -24.66 -34.32
CA ASP A 601 3.62 -25.23 -34.11
C ASP A 601 3.68 -26.49 -33.22
N ILE A 602 3.25 -26.36 -31.97
CA ILE A 602 3.24 -27.43 -30.97
C ILE A 602 1.93 -28.21 -31.09
N VAL A 603 1.91 -29.26 -31.92
CA VAL A 603 0.69 -30.07 -32.17
C VAL A 603 0.37 -30.97 -30.98
N SER A 604 -0.89 -31.00 -30.53
CA SER A 604 -1.34 -31.93 -29.49
C SER A 604 -1.54 -33.35 -30.02
N GLU A 605 -1.10 -34.32 -29.22
CA GLU A 605 -1.24 -35.75 -29.48
C GLU A 605 -2.47 -36.33 -28.77
N ASP A 606 -3.04 -37.39 -29.34
CA ASP A 606 -4.08 -38.23 -28.74
C ASP A 606 -3.51 -39.17 -27.65
N TYR A 607 -2.74 -38.58 -26.73
CA TYR A 607 -2.07 -39.25 -25.64
C TYR A 607 -2.56 -38.65 -24.32
N ALA A 608 -3.26 -39.47 -23.52
CA ALA A 608 -3.85 -39.02 -22.27
C ALA A 608 -2.78 -38.74 -21.19
N PHE A 609 -2.79 -37.54 -20.61
CA PHE A 609 -1.83 -37.13 -19.58
C PHE A 609 -2.42 -36.07 -18.65
N HIS A 610 -1.99 -36.03 -17.38
CA HIS A 610 -2.47 -35.06 -16.38
C HIS A 610 -4.02 -34.93 -16.32
N GLY A 611 -4.72 -36.06 -16.38
CA GLY A 611 -6.19 -36.12 -16.35
C GLY A 611 -6.91 -35.58 -17.60
N ARG A 612 -6.20 -35.38 -18.72
CA ARG A 612 -6.74 -34.83 -19.98
C ARG A 612 -6.50 -35.79 -21.15
N GLU A 613 -7.40 -35.77 -22.13
CA GLU A 613 -7.36 -36.66 -23.31
C GLU A 613 -6.29 -36.29 -24.35
N GLN A 614 -5.68 -35.12 -24.22
CA GLN A 614 -4.69 -34.57 -25.14
C GLN A 614 -3.45 -34.13 -24.35
N SER A 615 -2.28 -34.24 -24.95
CA SER A 615 -1.05 -33.67 -24.40
C SER A 615 -0.12 -33.11 -25.47
N VAL A 616 0.78 -32.23 -25.07
CA VAL A 616 1.90 -31.74 -25.89
C VAL A 616 3.22 -32.11 -25.24
N VAL A 617 4.28 -32.14 -26.04
CA VAL A 617 5.67 -32.30 -25.57
C VAL A 617 6.41 -30.99 -25.82
N ILE A 618 7.09 -30.47 -24.80
CA ILE A 618 7.81 -29.19 -24.82
C ILE A 618 9.21 -29.35 -24.21
N THR A 619 10.06 -28.34 -24.42
CA THR A 619 11.22 -28.09 -23.55
C THR A 619 10.84 -27.01 -22.54
N VAL A 620 10.91 -27.31 -21.24
CA VAL A 620 10.67 -26.30 -20.20
C VAL A 620 11.97 -25.52 -19.92
N PRO A 621 11.99 -24.18 -20.05
CA PRO A 621 13.21 -23.39 -19.84
C PRO A 621 13.62 -23.31 -18.36
N PRO A 622 14.88 -22.92 -18.07
CA PRO A 622 15.43 -22.88 -16.71
C PRO A 622 14.99 -21.64 -15.93
N LEU A 623 14.56 -21.81 -14.67
CA LEU A 623 14.06 -20.74 -13.78
C LEU A 623 12.98 -19.84 -14.42
N ALA A 624 12.10 -20.42 -15.24
CA ALA A 624 11.25 -19.66 -16.16
C ALA A 624 9.75 -19.94 -16.02
N THR A 625 8.95 -18.98 -16.50
CA THR A 625 7.53 -19.15 -16.83
C THR A 625 7.35 -19.09 -18.34
N THR A 626 6.59 -20.03 -18.89
CA THR A 626 6.16 -20.07 -20.29
C THR A 626 4.64 -20.10 -20.40
N PHE A 627 4.10 -19.38 -21.38
CA PHE A 627 2.67 -19.29 -21.66
C PHE A 627 2.38 -19.80 -23.08
N TYR A 628 1.34 -20.63 -23.22
CA TYR A 628 0.94 -21.23 -24.49
C TYR A 628 -0.55 -20.99 -24.76
N ARG A 629 -0.87 -20.72 -26.03
CA ARG A 629 -2.25 -20.56 -26.51
C ARG A 629 -2.51 -21.47 -27.71
N LEU A 630 -3.75 -21.92 -27.85
CA LEU A 630 -4.21 -22.70 -29.00
C LEU A 630 -4.30 -21.75 -30.20
N LYS A 631 -3.62 -22.07 -31.31
CA LYS A 631 -3.36 -21.20 -32.48
C LYS A 631 -4.60 -20.57 -33.15
N ARG A 632 -5.80 -21.05 -32.83
CA ARG A 632 -7.09 -20.50 -33.28
C ARG A 632 -7.71 -19.44 -32.35
N GLN A 633 -7.10 -19.14 -31.20
CA GLN A 633 -7.57 -18.14 -30.24
C GLN A 633 -7.16 -16.72 -30.65
N SER A 634 -8.00 -15.74 -30.35
CA SER A 634 -7.71 -14.32 -30.53
C SER A 634 -6.57 -13.87 -29.60
N GLY A 635 -5.41 -13.56 -30.19
CA GLY A 635 -4.16 -13.28 -29.46
C GLY A 635 -3.22 -14.49 -29.34
N ALA A 636 -3.41 -15.55 -30.15
CA ALA A 636 -2.37 -16.53 -30.47
C ALA A 636 -1.45 -16.08 -31.64
N GLY A 637 -1.51 -14.80 -32.02
CA GLY A 637 -0.51 -14.17 -32.89
C GLY A 637 0.75 -13.83 -32.11
N THR A 638 1.90 -13.96 -32.76
CA THR A 638 3.25 -13.73 -32.19
C THR A 638 3.37 -12.34 -31.52
N PRO A 639 4.13 -12.20 -30.42
CA PRO A 639 4.29 -10.92 -29.73
C PRO A 639 4.74 -9.77 -30.66
N VAL A 640 4.00 -8.66 -30.61
CA VAL A 640 4.46 -7.39 -31.17
C VAL A 640 5.41 -6.75 -30.14
N SER A 641 6.65 -7.23 -30.13
CA SER A 641 7.73 -6.69 -29.30
C SER A 641 8.28 -5.38 -29.90
N GLU A 642 7.42 -4.36 -30.03
CA GLU A 642 7.86 -2.99 -30.34
C GLU A 642 8.53 -2.36 -29.11
N VAL A 643 9.74 -2.83 -28.82
CA VAL A 643 10.64 -2.16 -27.88
C VAL A 643 11.32 -1.02 -28.62
N SER A 644 11.11 0.21 -28.13
CA SER A 644 11.73 1.44 -28.64
C SER A 644 13.27 1.35 -28.72
N GLU A 645 13.90 2.20 -29.54
CA GLU A 645 15.35 2.22 -29.83
C GLU A 645 16.28 2.49 -28.62
N THR A 646 15.78 2.44 -27.38
CA THR A 646 16.48 2.80 -26.14
C THR A 646 17.75 1.95 -25.90
N VAL A 647 17.68 0.64 -26.14
CA VAL A 647 18.84 -0.27 -26.01
C VAL A 647 19.96 0.15 -26.96
N ASP A 648 19.59 0.50 -28.18
CA ASP A 648 20.51 0.93 -29.24
C ASP A 648 21.02 2.35 -28.98
N ALA A 649 20.22 3.23 -28.37
CA ALA A 649 20.61 4.57 -27.96
C ALA A 649 21.69 4.58 -26.85
N VAL A 650 21.61 3.66 -25.87
CA VAL A 650 22.65 3.49 -24.84
C VAL A 650 23.95 2.98 -25.47
N ALA A 651 23.87 1.99 -26.35
CA ALA A 651 25.04 1.50 -27.09
C ALA A 651 25.68 2.59 -27.97
N LYS A 652 24.86 3.37 -28.71
CA LYS A 652 25.29 4.50 -29.54
C LYS A 652 25.93 5.62 -28.69
N LYS A 653 25.35 5.99 -27.54
CA LYS A 653 25.97 6.95 -26.59
C LYS A 653 27.37 6.49 -26.16
N LYS A 654 27.53 5.21 -25.81
CA LYS A 654 28.82 4.60 -25.40
C LYS A 654 29.84 4.58 -26.55
N ALA A 655 29.39 4.38 -27.79
CA ALA A 655 30.22 4.45 -29.00
C ALA A 655 30.64 5.89 -29.38
N VAL A 656 29.85 6.91 -29.01
CA VAL A 656 30.18 8.33 -29.24
C VAL A 656 31.18 8.83 -28.19
N THR A 657 30.96 8.56 -26.89
CA THR A 657 31.86 9.02 -25.81
C THR A 657 33.23 8.35 -25.83
N SER A 658 33.31 7.08 -26.25
CA SER A 658 34.60 6.41 -26.50
C SER A 658 35.36 7.00 -27.69
N LYS A 659 34.67 7.51 -28.73
CA LYS A 659 35.30 8.18 -29.87
C LYS A 659 35.80 9.59 -29.52
N THR A 660 35.06 10.39 -28.75
CA THR A 660 35.51 11.73 -28.33
C THR A 660 36.66 11.68 -27.32
N SER A 661 36.65 10.74 -26.37
CA SER A 661 37.79 10.53 -25.45
C SER A 661 39.06 10.08 -26.18
N ALA A 662 38.96 9.14 -27.13
CA ALA A 662 40.08 8.72 -27.96
C ALA A 662 40.64 9.84 -28.87
N ALA A 663 39.80 10.78 -29.31
CA ALA A 663 40.21 11.95 -30.08
C ALA A 663 40.92 13.00 -29.20
N ALA A 664 40.46 13.22 -27.96
CA ALA A 664 41.08 14.13 -27.01
C ALA A 664 42.49 13.67 -26.60
N ALA A 665 42.65 12.38 -26.31
CA ALA A 665 43.92 11.78 -25.89
C ALA A 665 45.07 11.90 -26.92
N LYS A 666 44.77 12.19 -28.19
CA LYS A 666 45.77 12.32 -29.28
C LYS A 666 46.24 13.75 -29.57
N LYS A 667 45.84 14.76 -28.78
CA LYS A 667 46.22 16.17 -29.01
C LYS A 667 46.97 16.86 -27.87
N ALA A 668 47.26 16.16 -26.77
CA ALA A 668 47.79 16.75 -25.53
C ALA A 668 49.28 16.50 -25.29
N ASP A 669 50.14 16.53 -26.33
CA ASP A 669 51.60 16.38 -26.14
C ASP A 669 52.43 17.16 -27.18
N ALA A 670 52.44 18.49 -27.07
CA ALA A 670 53.34 19.39 -27.82
C ALA A 670 53.44 20.78 -27.14
N ALA A 671 54.56 21.07 -26.47
CA ALA A 671 54.78 22.36 -25.78
C ALA A 671 55.65 23.34 -26.61
N PRO A 672 55.22 24.62 -26.81
CA PRO A 672 56.03 25.66 -27.45
C PRO A 672 56.73 26.60 -26.45
N LYS A 673 57.78 27.30 -26.91
CA LYS A 673 58.63 28.22 -26.12
C LYS A 673 58.18 29.69 -26.21
N LYS A 674 58.69 30.52 -25.28
CA LYS A 674 58.52 32.00 -25.23
C LYS A 674 58.88 32.71 -26.55
N ALA A 675 58.05 33.69 -26.96
CA ALA A 675 58.51 34.97 -27.52
C ALA A 675 57.35 36.01 -27.58
N ALA A 676 57.72 37.30 -27.57
CA ALA A 676 56.90 38.48 -27.88
C ALA A 676 57.85 39.56 -28.48
N PRO A 677 57.43 40.78 -28.89
CA PRO A 677 56.08 41.34 -29.04
C PRO A 677 55.84 42.07 -30.40
N LYS A 678 54.58 42.51 -30.66
CA LYS A 678 54.16 43.76 -31.37
C LYS A 678 52.65 43.69 -31.75
N LYS A 679 51.90 44.75 -32.11
CA LYS A 679 51.73 46.16 -31.63
C LYS A 679 50.66 46.83 -32.53
N ARG A 680 49.69 47.60 -31.99
CA ARG A 680 48.61 48.37 -32.72
C ARG A 680 47.57 47.49 -33.45
N THR A 681 46.34 47.92 -33.78
CA THR A 681 45.53 49.18 -33.62
C THR A 681 44.05 48.75 -33.60
N ALA A 682 43.09 49.19 -32.78
CA ALA A 682 42.71 50.49 -32.17
C ALA A 682 41.59 51.27 -32.93
N THR A 683 40.34 50.98 -32.58
CA THR A 683 39.11 51.82 -32.65
C THR A 683 38.09 51.18 -31.69
N LYS A 684 37.46 51.81 -30.67
CA LYS A 684 37.25 53.20 -30.21
C LYS A 684 35.94 53.88 -30.64
N THR A 685 34.88 53.61 -29.88
CA THR A 685 33.80 54.53 -29.43
C THR A 685 33.27 53.95 -28.10
N SER A 686 33.27 54.59 -26.92
CA SER A 686 32.66 55.88 -26.46
C SER A 686 31.12 55.86 -26.54
N ALA A 687 30.34 56.28 -25.54
CA ALA A 687 30.59 57.03 -24.27
C ALA A 687 29.70 56.40 -23.13
N GLU A 688 29.91 56.55 -21.81
CA GLU A 688 29.99 57.77 -20.96
C GLU A 688 28.73 58.67 -21.12
N LYS A 689 28.12 59.31 -20.08
CA LYS A 689 28.38 59.48 -18.63
C LYS A 689 27.13 60.09 -17.93
N ASP A 690 27.02 60.54 -16.67
CA ASP A 690 27.78 60.78 -15.41
C ASP A 690 26.67 60.92 -14.29
N ASP A 691 26.81 61.06 -12.96
CA ASP A 691 27.78 60.76 -11.87
C ASP A 691 27.08 61.15 -10.52
N VAL A 692 27.74 61.04 -9.36
CA VAL A 692 27.53 61.85 -8.11
C VAL A 692 26.27 61.55 -7.27
N LYS A 693 26.30 61.20 -5.95
CA LYS A 693 27.28 61.21 -4.83
C LYS A 693 26.72 60.29 -3.68
N LEU A 694 27.24 60.00 -2.47
CA LEU A 694 28.35 60.28 -1.50
C LEU A 694 28.46 58.99 -0.59
N ALA A 695 29.35 58.74 0.38
CA ALA A 695 30.80 58.99 0.61
C ALA A 695 31.26 58.36 1.97
N ALA A 696 32.56 58.48 2.29
CA ALA A 696 33.21 58.25 3.61
C ALA A 696 33.47 56.81 4.15
N LYS A 697 34.50 56.69 5.01
CA LYS A 697 35.05 55.46 5.64
C LYS A 697 34.86 55.46 7.17
N LYS A 698 34.89 54.27 7.79
CA LYS A 698 35.70 54.01 9.01
C LYS A 698 36.02 52.53 9.24
N THR A 699 36.87 52.23 10.23
CA THR A 699 37.60 50.95 10.41
C THR A 699 37.73 50.56 11.89
N SER A 700 37.72 49.26 12.22
CA SER A 700 38.47 48.57 13.32
C SER A 700 37.94 47.12 13.50
N ARG A 701 38.64 46.14 14.12
CA ARG A 701 40.06 45.98 14.50
C ARG A 701 40.44 44.48 14.68
N THR A 702 41.75 44.21 14.64
CA THR A 702 42.56 43.14 15.30
C THR A 702 41.82 42.04 16.09
N SER A 703 42.05 40.72 15.91
CA SER A 703 43.28 39.90 15.71
C SER A 703 44.13 39.60 16.96
N THR A 704 44.30 38.32 17.28
CA THR A 704 45.51 37.76 17.93
C THR A 704 45.71 36.31 17.48
N ALA A 705 46.94 35.95 17.10
CA ALA A 705 47.32 34.59 16.70
C ALA A 705 48.80 34.33 17.00
N ALA A 706 49.12 33.14 17.53
CA ALA A 706 50.47 32.60 17.74
C ALA A 706 50.34 31.16 18.31
N LYS A 707 51.23 30.18 18.11
CA LYS A 707 52.34 29.85 17.16
C LYS A 707 52.81 28.41 17.57
N LYS A 708 53.61 27.59 16.87
CA LYS A 708 54.55 27.64 15.72
C LYS A 708 54.57 26.21 15.08
N GLU A 709 54.85 25.99 13.78
CA GLU A 709 56.18 25.66 13.17
C GLU A 709 56.98 24.58 13.95
N THR A 710 57.52 23.49 13.37
CA THR A 710 58.25 23.26 12.09
C THR A 710 57.89 21.91 11.41
N GLU A 711 57.87 21.75 10.07
CA GLU A 711 58.97 21.37 9.12
C GLU A 711 59.78 20.09 9.49
N GLU A 712 60.13 19.14 8.59
CA GLU A 712 59.69 18.88 7.20
C GLU A 712 59.85 17.38 6.76
N LYS A 713 59.35 17.07 5.55
CA LYS A 713 59.45 15.91 4.60
C LYS A 713 60.74 15.03 4.56
N PRO A 714 60.80 13.91 3.77
CA PRO A 714 59.75 13.10 3.08
C PRO A 714 59.94 11.53 3.06
N ALA A 715 58.96 10.86 2.41
CA ALA A 715 59.10 9.72 1.46
C ALA A 715 59.00 8.22 1.91
N LYS A 716 57.99 7.55 1.32
CA LYS A 716 57.93 6.17 0.77
C LYS A 716 58.57 4.99 1.58
N LYS A 717 57.72 4.03 2.02
CA LYS A 717 57.61 2.68 1.39
C LYS A 717 56.56 1.72 2.00
N THR A 718 55.95 0.94 1.10
CA THR A 718 55.40 -0.44 1.19
C THR A 718 54.89 -1.03 2.53
N THR A 719 53.67 -1.56 2.45
CA THR A 719 53.01 -2.53 3.35
C THR A 719 53.80 -3.83 3.62
N ALA A 720 53.71 -4.35 4.85
CA ALA A 720 54.01 -5.75 5.19
C ALA A 720 53.14 -6.24 6.38
N LYS A 721 52.89 -7.56 6.46
CA LYS A 721 52.04 -8.22 7.49
C LYS A 721 52.80 -8.51 8.79
N LYS A 722 52.19 -8.31 9.99
CA LYS A 722 51.71 -9.41 10.89
C LYS A 722 51.32 -8.98 12.33
N THR A 723 50.25 -9.62 12.80
CA THR A 723 49.86 -10.05 14.17
C THR A 723 50.82 -9.85 15.38
N THR A 724 50.36 -9.16 16.43
CA THR A 724 50.10 -9.60 17.84
C THR A 724 49.48 -8.39 18.60
N LYS A 725 48.53 -8.45 19.56
CA LYS A 725 48.00 -9.42 20.56
C LYS A 725 48.52 -9.21 22.01
N THR A 726 47.89 -8.29 22.74
CA THR A 726 47.84 -8.10 24.21
C THR A 726 46.71 -7.08 24.53
N THR A 727 46.00 -7.06 25.66
CA THR A 727 45.92 -7.95 26.84
C THR A 727 44.52 -7.87 27.44
N ALA A 728 44.00 -8.96 28.00
CA ALA A 728 42.85 -8.96 28.91
C ALA A 728 43.32 -9.36 30.33
N LYS A 729 42.47 -9.19 31.36
CA LYS A 729 42.79 -9.54 32.75
C LYS A 729 41.67 -10.38 33.38
N GLU A 730 41.98 -11.62 33.72
CA GLU A 730 41.12 -12.57 34.47
C GLU A 730 41.20 -12.27 36.00
N SER A 731 40.39 -12.82 36.91
CA SER A 731 40.16 -14.23 37.31
C SER A 731 38.73 -14.45 37.88
N ALA A 732 37.99 -15.56 37.66
CA ALA A 732 38.24 -17.01 37.78
C ALA A 732 38.21 -17.52 39.25
N ALA A 733 37.67 -18.70 39.64
CA ALA A 733 37.09 -19.89 38.94
C ALA A 733 35.87 -20.47 39.75
N ALA A 734 35.34 -21.72 39.74
CA ALA A 734 35.76 -23.05 39.23
C ALA A 734 34.58 -24.05 38.94
N GLU A 735 34.48 -25.20 39.65
CA GLU A 735 33.79 -26.48 39.29
C GLU A 735 33.04 -27.10 40.50
N LYS A 736 31.83 -27.73 40.45
CA LYS A 736 31.30 -29.01 39.85
C LYS A 736 31.70 -30.31 40.60
N PRO A 737 31.01 -31.49 40.44
CA PRO A 737 29.56 -31.80 40.25
C PRO A 737 29.03 -33.11 40.96
N VAL A 738 27.70 -33.31 41.13
CA VAL A 738 27.06 -34.63 41.48
C VAL A 738 25.68 -34.83 40.76
N LYS A 739 25.17 -36.07 40.62
CA LYS A 739 23.92 -36.47 39.91
C LYS A 739 22.96 -37.33 40.79
N LYS A 740 21.72 -37.54 40.29
CA LYS A 740 20.65 -38.53 40.68
C LYS A 740 19.82 -38.15 41.94
N ALA A 741 18.53 -38.50 42.06
CA ALA A 741 17.52 -39.07 41.14
C ALA A 741 16.07 -38.83 41.65
N ALA A 742 15.06 -39.17 40.82
CA ALA A 742 13.63 -39.33 41.20
C ALA A 742 13.28 -40.85 41.24
N PRO A 743 12.19 -41.36 41.88
CA PRO A 743 10.79 -41.04 41.47
C PRO A 743 9.61 -41.23 42.49
N LYS A 744 8.42 -40.72 42.09
CA LYS A 744 7.04 -41.27 42.26
C LYS A 744 6.39 -41.52 43.65
N LYS A 745 5.08 -41.13 43.71
CA LYS A 745 3.95 -41.62 44.57
C LYS A 745 3.98 -41.28 46.08
N SER A 746 2.85 -41.22 46.82
CA SER A 746 1.43 -40.91 46.49
C SER A 746 0.53 -40.80 47.75
N THR A 747 -0.58 -40.03 47.65
CA THR A 747 -1.86 -40.13 48.40
C THR A 747 -1.98 -39.89 49.92
N LYS A 748 -3.04 -39.13 50.28
CA LYS A 748 -3.82 -39.09 51.56
C LYS A 748 -3.16 -38.45 52.80
N ALA A 749 -3.90 -38.04 53.86
CA ALA A 749 -5.21 -37.35 54.00
C ALA A 749 -5.59 -37.24 55.50
N LYS A 750 -6.29 -36.15 55.92
CA LYS A 750 -6.94 -35.94 57.24
C LYS A 750 -6.01 -35.88 58.48
N ALA A 751 -6.41 -35.40 59.66
CA ALA A 751 -7.37 -34.32 60.05
C ALA A 751 -7.31 -34.07 61.58
N ALA A 752 -7.73 -32.87 62.00
CA ALA A 752 -8.27 -32.50 63.33
C ALA A 752 -9.28 -31.35 63.07
N ALA A 753 -10.55 -31.34 63.54
CA ALA A 753 -11.10 -31.45 64.89
C ALA A 753 -10.98 -30.10 65.67
N GLU A 754 -12.01 -29.56 66.35
CA GLU A 754 -13.33 -30.12 66.70
C GLU A 754 -14.38 -29.05 67.12
N ALA A 755 -15.69 -29.36 67.04
CA ALA A 755 -16.87 -28.75 67.73
C ALA A 755 -17.14 -27.21 67.66
N SER A 756 -18.35 -26.63 67.82
CA SER A 756 -19.80 -26.98 67.73
C SER A 756 -20.59 -25.64 67.79
N ALA A 757 -21.92 -25.46 67.63
CA ALA A 757 -23.11 -26.27 67.29
C ALA A 757 -24.03 -25.43 66.33
N GLU A 758 -25.05 -25.93 65.63
CA GLU A 758 -26.49 -26.16 65.98
C GLU A 758 -27.18 -25.01 66.78
N GLU A 759 -28.36 -24.52 66.37
CA GLU A 759 -29.66 -25.25 66.30
C GLU A 759 -30.36 -25.26 64.90
N LYS A 760 -31.48 -25.99 64.76
CA LYS A 760 -32.22 -26.31 63.51
C LYS A 760 -33.75 -26.39 63.71
N THR A 761 -34.53 -26.22 62.64
CA THR A 761 -35.69 -27.10 62.26
C THR A 761 -36.19 -26.72 60.84
N ALA A 762 -36.24 -27.63 59.85
CA ALA A 762 -37.34 -28.57 59.47
C ALA A 762 -38.44 -27.93 58.57
N LYS A 763 -39.16 -28.60 57.64
CA LYS A 763 -39.31 -30.06 57.33
C LYS A 763 -39.90 -30.33 55.92
N THR A 764 -39.51 -31.46 55.29
CA THR A 764 -40.27 -32.35 54.35
C THR A 764 -41.21 -31.83 53.22
N ALA A 765 -40.77 -32.02 51.96
CA ALA A 765 -41.21 -33.05 50.98
C ALA A 765 -42.68 -33.22 50.45
N ALA A 766 -42.75 -33.38 49.11
CA ALA A 766 -43.52 -34.37 48.31
C ALA A 766 -44.95 -34.13 47.74
N LYS A 767 -45.03 -34.26 46.40
CA LYS A 767 -46.09 -34.90 45.55
C LYS A 767 -47.57 -34.45 45.55
N SER A 768 -47.98 -33.93 44.38
CA SER A 768 -48.98 -34.50 43.44
C SER A 768 -50.43 -33.95 43.30
N THR A 769 -50.89 -34.02 42.04
CA THR A 769 -52.28 -34.08 41.50
C THR A 769 -53.29 -32.91 41.66
N ALA A 770 -53.51 -32.19 40.53
CA ALA A 770 -54.81 -31.93 39.85
C ALA A 770 -55.94 -31.15 40.61
N LYS A 771 -56.90 -30.43 39.98
CA LYS A 771 -57.41 -30.44 38.59
C LYS A 771 -58.35 -29.23 38.34
N THR A 772 -58.40 -28.66 37.12
CA THR A 772 -59.52 -27.82 36.57
C THR A 772 -59.82 -26.47 37.30
N THR A 773 -60.38 -25.38 36.73
CA THR A 773 -61.08 -25.03 35.45
C THR A 773 -60.99 -23.49 35.26
N LYS A 774 -61.38 -22.75 34.18
CA LYS A 774 -61.95 -23.00 32.83
C LYS A 774 -61.75 -21.73 31.94
N SER A 775 -61.35 -21.89 30.67
CA SER A 775 -61.50 -20.89 29.55
C SER A 775 -60.81 -19.50 29.71
N THR A 776 -60.53 -18.71 28.66
CA THR A 776 -60.99 -18.73 27.26
C THR A 776 -59.82 -18.44 26.28
N ALA A 777 -59.91 -18.93 25.04
CA ALA A 777 -58.95 -18.64 23.98
C ALA A 777 -59.67 -18.38 22.64
N MET A 778 -59.03 -17.62 21.74
CA MET A 778 -59.33 -17.59 20.32
C MET A 778 -58.04 -17.49 19.48
N THR A 779 -58.12 -17.89 18.22
CA THR A 779 -56.97 -18.36 17.44
C THR A 779 -56.82 -17.60 16.11
N ALA A 780 -55.58 -17.35 15.68
CA ALA A 780 -55.25 -16.92 14.33
C ALA A 780 -54.14 -17.81 13.74
N THR A 781 -54.15 -18.01 12.42
CA THR A 781 -53.67 -19.27 11.83
C THR A 781 -52.40 -19.11 10.99
N LYS A 782 -51.37 -19.93 11.27
CA LYS A 782 -50.19 -20.07 10.39
C LYS A 782 -50.55 -20.85 9.11
N LYS A 783 -50.08 -20.37 7.95
CA LYS A 783 -50.01 -21.16 6.69
C LYS A 783 -48.56 -21.43 6.32
N LYS A 784 -48.26 -22.68 5.93
CA LYS A 784 -47.07 -23.05 5.14
C LYS A 784 -47.48 -23.19 3.66
N PRO A 785 -46.59 -22.92 2.68
CA PRO A 785 -46.64 -23.59 1.40
C PRO A 785 -46.09 -25.03 1.53
N MET A 786 -46.65 -25.98 0.79
CA MET A 786 -46.13 -27.34 0.67
C MET A 786 -45.51 -27.55 -0.72
N ARG A 787 -44.39 -28.28 -0.78
CA ARG A 787 -43.96 -28.95 -2.02
C ARG A 787 -45.04 -29.94 -2.45
N LYS A 788 -45.37 -29.97 -3.74
CA LYS A 788 -45.93 -31.17 -4.40
C LYS A 788 -44.78 -31.91 -5.08
N ALA A 789 -44.72 -33.22 -4.88
CA ALA A 789 -44.03 -34.12 -5.79
C ALA A 789 -45.03 -34.65 -6.82
N SER A 790 -44.58 -34.86 -8.06
CA SER A 790 -45.29 -35.63 -9.08
C SER A 790 -44.77 -37.06 -9.09
N SER A 791 -45.66 -38.04 -9.25
CA SER A 791 -45.37 -39.47 -9.18
C SER A 791 -44.72 -40.03 -10.45
N GLU A 792 -43.84 -41.01 -10.28
CA GLU A 792 -43.44 -41.96 -11.33
C GLU A 792 -44.61 -42.88 -11.72
N VAL A 793 -44.60 -43.36 -12.97
CA VAL A 793 -45.33 -44.55 -13.42
C VAL A 793 -44.41 -45.31 -14.39
N GLU A 794 -44.30 -46.63 -14.24
CA GLU A 794 -43.55 -47.49 -15.16
C GLU A 794 -44.15 -47.53 -16.57
N GLU A 795 -43.30 -47.62 -17.60
CA GLU A 795 -43.59 -48.56 -18.69
C GLU A 795 -42.33 -49.36 -19.08
N LYS A 796 -42.52 -50.59 -19.57
CA LYS A 796 -41.51 -51.65 -19.59
C LYS A 796 -40.75 -51.76 -20.92
N PRO A 797 -39.47 -52.19 -20.90
CA PRO A 797 -38.68 -52.37 -22.11
C PRO A 797 -39.17 -53.58 -22.94
N LYS A 798 -39.45 -53.36 -24.23
CA LYS A 798 -39.64 -54.45 -25.20
C LYS A 798 -38.33 -54.79 -25.91
N LYS A 799 -37.77 -55.97 -25.61
CA LYS A 799 -36.87 -56.66 -26.52
C LYS A 799 -37.67 -57.26 -27.68
N THR A 800 -37.25 -57.01 -28.91
CA THR A 800 -37.57 -57.87 -30.07
C THR A 800 -36.27 -58.12 -30.85
N ARG A 801 -36.11 -59.31 -31.44
CA ARG A 801 -34.81 -59.83 -31.91
C ARG A 801 -34.96 -60.50 -33.27
N ALA A 802 -34.18 -60.02 -34.24
CA ALA A 802 -34.00 -60.63 -35.58
C ALA A 802 -35.29 -60.65 -36.45
N ALA A 803 -35.25 -61.00 -37.76
CA ALA A 803 -34.14 -61.53 -38.55
C ALA A 803 -34.25 -61.18 -40.06
N LYS A 804 -33.12 -61.33 -40.77
CA LYS A 804 -32.96 -61.33 -42.25
C LYS A 804 -33.17 -59.96 -42.94
N SER A 805 -32.58 -59.72 -44.12
CA SER A 805 -31.65 -60.56 -44.90
C SER A 805 -30.19 -60.26 -44.58
#